data_AF-A0A178FDL6-F1
#
_entry.id   AF-A0A178FDL6-F1
#
_cell.length_a   1.000
_cell.length_b   1.000
_cell.length_c   1.000
_cell.angle_alpha   90.00
_cell.angle_beta   90.00
_cell.angle_gamma   90.00
#
_symmetry.space_group_name_H-M   'P 1'
#
loop_
_entity.id
_entity.type
_entity.pdbx_description
1 polymer ?
#
loop_
_entity_poly.entity_id
_entity_poly.type
_entity_poly.pdbx_seq_one_letter_code
_entity_poly.pdbx_strand_id
1 'polypeptide(L)'
;MVGLVAIISVWWCVRPKPNKIPIIGDAKNQNFMAALEEGSRKQYPESCFRIPTRDIPTIIVPRKCLSTIAYAPEHRLSLGREVYERLMGRYTKMVKSDHLAEFVRGGLSKQLGANISLLQEDAIWTISSQIGNCPEWKPLQLFPAMVKLVPLHIGRTFINSPLSREQEWIDLTLEYAISTVTIAAKMSNTHWMLRPFKALFLPEIGEMSQQFKQASKLLSPVLNARLLGDAPGTKDLMQWMIDNYPGQSNNLTLHTRLQLEAVQAATYNLAFQLIHFFFDILAHPEYIEPLRIEIQTVFDSCGRTWTPAALAELRKCDSFLKESQRLNPIGIVSVSRFALSKFDLPDGTTVPAGISVSAPAMTVNTDPSLWECPTQFDGYRFEKLRQIKGNEYKYQFSSISASELNWGYGTHSCPGRHFASNQVKVIIAELLMKYDFRFEENIQDNQTPKRPANNFDGVRIMPNPEARIMIRSREVGAICSVPEERDRGKGDRIYRASNHSRVNGTNKSFNFTEEANMSIPASCTALVVGGGPAGSYAASALVREGVDVVLLEADVFPRYHIGESMLPSIRHFLRFIDLDSKFDSYGFVQKNGAAFKLNSKPEAYTDFVAAGGPGSYAWNVIRSEADHLIFKHAGENGAKTFDGVKVNAINFEPLSEENSDPVSTDLGRPVSATWTRKADKSSGVIKFEYLVDATGRAGLVSTKYMKNRTYNQGLKNVATWGYWKGASSYGIGTPREGDPYFEAIADGSGWVWLIPLHDGTTSIGVVMNQAMATTKKREAGSSSQQFYLDNVKQIPGIWQLLDNAELVSDLKSASDWSYSASSYASPYLRIAGDAGCFIDPFFSSGVHLAFASGLSAALSIRAAQRGDCDEMAAAEWHSKKVAEGYTRFLLVVMSALKQISDRDEPVLTDWDEESFNRAFDLFRPIIQGTVDVDKTLTQAEIAQTINFCVNAFQNAGREEQDALMNKIKSVSETKNGEETDVVKKLKESLSADERRTLNTIQARQIIRSEDTMNIDNFTVDVIDGMVPNLKRGSLGLLRYVPKVKAGQQEDELRAKLGLPEKQESIFSY
;
A
#
# COMPACT_ATOMS: atom_id res chain seq x y z
N MET A 1 3.42 49.53 -54.99
CA MET A 1 3.81 48.13 -55.24
C MET A 1 4.88 47.61 -54.28
N VAL A 2 5.92 48.40 -53.96
CA VAL A 2 7.02 47.97 -53.06
C VAL A 2 6.57 47.69 -51.61
N GLY A 3 5.63 48.47 -51.06
CA GLY A 3 5.09 48.23 -49.70
C GLY A 3 4.22 46.97 -49.56
N LEU A 4 3.54 46.55 -50.62
CA LEU A 4 2.70 45.34 -50.59
C LEU A 4 3.56 44.06 -50.63
N VAL A 5 4.68 44.10 -51.36
CA VAL A 5 5.64 42.99 -51.43
C VAL A 5 6.40 42.84 -50.11
N ALA A 6 6.73 43.95 -49.42
CA ALA A 6 7.34 43.92 -48.09
C ALA A 6 6.38 43.39 -47.01
N ILE A 7 5.09 43.75 -47.06
CA ILE A 7 4.09 43.23 -46.12
C ILE A 7 3.81 41.73 -46.37
N ILE A 8 3.77 41.29 -47.63
CA ILE A 8 3.57 39.86 -47.96
C ILE A 8 4.81 39.04 -47.59
N SER A 9 6.03 39.55 -47.77
CA SER A 9 7.27 38.84 -47.42
C SER A 9 7.52 38.79 -45.92
N VAL A 10 7.21 39.86 -45.17
CA VAL A 10 7.21 39.82 -43.69
C VAL A 10 6.09 38.89 -43.18
N TRP A 11 4.90 38.89 -43.79
CA TRP A 11 3.83 37.97 -43.43
C TRP A 11 4.13 36.50 -43.77
N TRP A 12 4.94 36.23 -44.79
CA TRP A 12 5.40 34.88 -45.14
C TRP A 12 6.58 34.41 -44.25
N CYS A 13 7.43 35.32 -43.80
CA CYS A 13 8.55 35.03 -42.88
C CYS A 13 8.14 34.97 -41.39
N VAL A 14 7.02 35.61 -41.01
CA VAL A 14 6.52 35.68 -39.62
C VAL A 14 5.34 34.72 -39.36
N ARG A 15 4.85 34.03 -40.39
CA ARG A 15 3.91 32.91 -40.19
C ARG A 15 4.66 31.72 -39.57
N PRO A 16 4.24 31.19 -38.39
CA PRO A 16 4.74 29.90 -37.94
C PRO A 16 4.39 28.86 -39.01
N LYS A 17 5.42 28.26 -39.63
CA LYS A 17 5.23 27.12 -40.53
C LYS A 17 4.47 26.05 -39.74
N PRO A 18 3.32 25.55 -40.19
CA PRO A 18 2.67 24.45 -39.50
C PRO A 18 3.65 23.28 -39.52
N ASN A 19 4.02 22.75 -38.35
CA ASN A 19 4.77 21.50 -38.24
C ASN A 19 3.97 20.42 -38.99
N LYS A 20 4.32 20.15 -40.25
CA LYS A 20 3.68 19.11 -41.06
C LYS A 20 4.20 17.78 -40.53
N ILE A 21 3.42 17.15 -39.65
CA ILE A 21 3.69 15.79 -39.16
C ILE A 21 3.73 14.84 -40.37
N PRO A 22 4.82 14.10 -40.58
CA PRO A 22 4.98 13.21 -41.74
C PRO A 22 3.95 12.09 -41.71
N ILE A 23 3.46 11.67 -42.88
CA ILE A 23 2.44 10.61 -43.02
C ILE A 23 3.13 9.34 -43.53
N ILE A 24 2.86 8.21 -42.88
CA ILE A 24 3.43 6.91 -43.24
C ILE A 24 2.32 5.89 -43.42
N GLY A 25 2.37 5.16 -44.53
CA GLY A 25 1.35 4.19 -44.92
C GLY A 25 0.23 4.79 -45.78
N ASP A 26 -0.69 3.91 -46.21
CA ASP A 26 -1.85 4.25 -47.03
C ASP A 26 -3.14 4.03 -46.23
N ALA A 27 -4.07 4.99 -46.27
CA ALA A 27 -5.37 4.90 -45.62
C ALA A 27 -6.23 3.73 -46.10
N LYS A 28 -5.94 3.20 -47.30
CA LYS A 28 -6.63 2.03 -47.85
C LYS A 28 -6.14 0.73 -47.23
N ASN A 29 -4.94 0.70 -46.65
CA ASN A 29 -4.37 -0.48 -46.03
C ASN A 29 -5.20 -0.92 -44.81
N GLN A 30 -5.43 -2.22 -44.69
CA GLN A 30 -6.12 -2.82 -43.55
C GLN A 30 -5.17 -3.12 -42.38
N ASN A 31 -3.87 -3.22 -42.63
CA ASN A 31 -2.86 -3.53 -41.63
C ASN A 31 -1.81 -2.42 -41.55
N PHE A 32 -1.79 -1.67 -40.45
CA PHE A 32 -0.83 -0.58 -40.24
C PHE A 32 0.48 -1.00 -39.58
N MET A 33 0.74 -2.29 -39.36
CA MET A 33 1.97 -2.80 -38.74
C MET A 33 3.24 -2.34 -39.46
N ALA A 34 3.32 -2.55 -40.78
CA ALA A 34 4.48 -2.15 -41.56
C ALA A 34 4.73 -0.63 -41.52
N ALA A 35 3.65 0.16 -41.51
CA ALA A 35 3.75 1.61 -41.38
C ALA A 35 4.23 2.04 -39.98
N LEU A 36 3.78 1.34 -38.94
CA LEU A 36 4.23 1.56 -37.56
C LEU A 36 5.72 1.21 -37.40
N GLU A 37 6.18 0.09 -37.95
CA GLU A 37 7.59 -0.31 -37.91
C GLU A 37 8.48 0.64 -38.70
N GLU A 38 8.09 1.00 -39.93
CA GLU A 38 8.83 1.94 -40.77
C GLU A 38 8.96 3.31 -40.10
N GLY A 39 7.87 3.81 -39.52
CA GLY A 39 7.88 5.07 -38.79
C GLY A 39 8.67 5.03 -37.49
N SER A 40 8.40 4.06 -36.62
CA SER A 40 8.94 4.05 -35.25
C SER A 40 10.38 3.52 -35.16
N ARG A 41 10.84 2.71 -36.12
CA ARG A 41 12.21 2.13 -36.07
C ARG A 41 13.18 2.75 -37.07
N LYS A 42 12.71 3.14 -38.27
CA LYS A 42 13.60 3.54 -39.36
C LYS A 42 13.59 5.03 -39.63
N GLN A 43 12.42 5.63 -39.84
CA GLN A 43 12.34 7.01 -40.33
C GLN A 43 12.22 8.06 -39.22
N TYR A 44 11.46 7.77 -38.16
CA TYR A 44 11.12 8.74 -37.11
C TYR A 44 11.14 8.13 -35.69
N PRO A 45 12.22 7.47 -35.26
CA PRO A 45 12.29 6.87 -33.91
C PRO A 45 12.18 7.90 -32.78
N GLU A 46 12.61 9.13 -33.04
CA GLU A 46 12.71 10.22 -32.07
C GLU A 46 11.73 11.38 -32.32
N SER A 47 10.79 11.23 -33.24
CA SER A 47 9.87 12.30 -33.64
C SER A 47 8.50 11.76 -34.01
N CYS A 48 7.45 12.57 -33.85
CA CYS A 48 6.10 12.14 -34.22
C CYS A 48 5.92 11.90 -35.73
N PHE A 49 5.11 10.91 -36.08
CA PHE A 49 4.59 10.69 -37.43
C PHE A 49 3.10 10.35 -37.39
N ARG A 50 2.43 10.32 -38.53
CA ARG A 50 0.98 10.08 -38.63
C ARG A 50 0.68 8.85 -39.45
N ILE A 51 -0.15 7.97 -38.90
CA ILE A 51 -0.77 6.87 -39.63
C ILE A 51 -2.16 7.31 -40.11
N PRO A 52 -2.49 7.19 -41.40
CA PRO A 52 -3.74 7.67 -41.97
C PRO A 52 -4.88 6.64 -41.76
N THR A 53 -5.25 6.38 -40.51
CA THR A 53 -6.42 5.57 -40.15
C THR A 53 -7.70 6.09 -40.80
N ARG A 54 -8.62 5.18 -41.15
CA ARG A 54 -9.79 5.43 -42.03
C ARG A 54 -10.79 6.47 -41.50
N ASP A 55 -10.92 6.54 -40.19
CA ASP A 55 -11.86 7.34 -39.43
C ASP A 55 -11.23 8.66 -38.95
N ILE A 56 -10.28 8.56 -38.01
CA ILE A 56 -9.57 9.68 -37.39
C ILE A 56 -8.09 9.38 -37.54
N PRO A 57 -7.30 10.24 -38.21
CA PRO A 57 -5.86 10.06 -38.30
C PRO A 57 -5.21 9.93 -36.92
N THR A 58 -4.23 9.04 -36.79
CA THR A 58 -3.52 8.83 -35.52
C THR A 58 -2.10 9.35 -35.62
N ILE A 59 -1.72 10.25 -34.73
CA ILE A 59 -0.33 10.66 -34.53
C ILE A 59 0.32 9.64 -33.61
N ILE A 60 1.40 9.02 -34.08
CA ILE A 60 2.24 8.12 -33.31
C ILE A 60 3.35 8.94 -32.68
N VAL A 61 3.47 8.85 -31.36
CA VAL A 61 4.47 9.58 -30.59
C VAL A 61 5.71 8.72 -30.32
N PRO A 62 6.92 9.31 -30.27
CA PRO A 62 8.10 8.59 -29.81
C PRO A 62 8.00 8.28 -28.31
N ARG A 63 8.79 7.30 -27.84
CA ARG A 63 8.74 6.82 -26.45
C ARG A 63 8.95 7.93 -25.41
N LYS A 64 9.78 8.94 -25.69
CA LYS A 64 9.99 10.10 -24.79
C LYS A 64 8.72 10.95 -24.56
N CYS A 65 7.77 10.92 -25.49
CA CYS A 65 6.50 11.64 -25.39
C CYS A 65 5.39 10.79 -24.75
N LEU A 66 5.65 9.50 -24.45
CA LEU A 66 4.69 8.56 -23.88
C LEU A 66 4.08 9.08 -22.58
N SER A 67 4.92 9.50 -21.63
CA SER A 67 4.47 10.02 -20.34
C SER A 67 3.63 11.29 -20.51
N THR A 68 3.98 12.16 -21.45
CA THR A 68 3.21 13.39 -21.70
C THR A 68 1.79 13.08 -22.15
N ILE A 69 1.59 12.14 -23.08
CA ILE A 69 0.23 11.78 -23.52
C ILE A 69 -0.51 10.91 -22.49
N ALA A 70 0.21 10.09 -21.72
CA ALA A 70 -0.37 9.20 -20.73
C ALA A 70 -0.98 9.95 -19.53
N TYR A 71 -0.33 11.05 -19.11
CA TYR A 71 -0.70 11.88 -17.94
C TYR A 71 -1.31 13.24 -18.32
N ALA A 72 -1.66 13.46 -19.59
CA ALA A 72 -2.29 14.70 -20.02
C ALA A 72 -3.69 14.86 -19.40
N PRO A 73 -4.13 16.09 -19.04
CA PRO A 73 -5.47 16.32 -18.52
C PRO A 73 -6.57 15.95 -19.54
N GLU A 74 -7.65 15.31 -19.06
CA GLU A 74 -8.79 14.84 -19.89
C GLU A 74 -9.44 15.95 -20.74
N HIS A 75 -9.50 17.19 -20.24
CA HIS A 75 -10.06 18.32 -21.02
C HIS A 75 -9.17 18.77 -22.19
N ARG A 76 -7.94 18.24 -22.29
CA ARG A 76 -6.98 18.50 -23.38
C ARG A 76 -6.86 17.29 -24.28
N LEU A 77 -6.53 16.13 -23.71
CA LEU A 77 -6.38 14.85 -24.39
C LEU A 77 -7.28 13.82 -23.68
N SER A 78 -8.34 13.36 -24.34
CA SER A 78 -9.38 12.55 -23.69
C SER A 78 -9.41 11.11 -24.16
N LEU A 79 -9.43 10.14 -23.24
CA LEU A 79 -9.66 8.72 -23.55
C LEU A 79 -11.13 8.45 -23.85
N GLY A 80 -12.06 8.91 -23.02
CA GLY A 80 -13.50 8.70 -23.24
C GLY A 80 -13.95 9.25 -24.58
N ARG A 81 -13.41 10.40 -24.98
CA ARG A 81 -13.64 10.96 -26.31
C ARG A 81 -13.05 10.10 -27.42
N GLU A 82 -11.84 9.56 -27.24
CA GLU A 82 -11.20 8.66 -28.20
C GLU A 82 -12.06 7.42 -28.44
N VAL A 83 -12.48 6.74 -27.37
CA VAL A 83 -13.33 5.55 -27.45
C VAL A 83 -14.67 5.90 -28.12
N TYR A 84 -15.31 6.98 -27.69
CA TYR A 84 -16.59 7.44 -28.25
C TYR A 84 -16.49 7.71 -29.75
N GLU A 85 -15.41 8.34 -30.23
CA GLU A 85 -15.27 8.64 -31.65
C GLU A 85 -14.89 7.40 -32.48
N ARG A 86 -13.97 6.56 -31.98
CA ARG A 86 -13.56 5.30 -32.64
C ARG A 86 -14.70 4.31 -32.79
N LEU A 87 -15.56 4.20 -31.77
CA LEU A 87 -16.72 3.31 -31.77
C LEU A 87 -18.00 3.99 -32.24
N MET A 88 -17.90 5.19 -32.83
CA MET A 88 -19.03 5.89 -33.43
C MET A 88 -20.19 6.08 -32.44
N GLY A 89 -19.88 6.47 -31.20
CA GLY A 89 -20.78 6.58 -30.04
C GLY A 89 -22.10 7.31 -30.30
N ARG A 90 -22.10 8.28 -31.22
CA ARG A 90 -23.31 8.98 -31.69
C ARG A 90 -24.36 8.02 -32.27
N TYR A 91 -23.92 6.90 -32.85
CA TYR A 91 -24.74 5.91 -33.52
C TYR A 91 -24.84 4.60 -32.73
N THR A 92 -23.93 4.36 -31.78
CA THR A 92 -23.83 3.09 -31.03
C THR A 92 -24.39 3.13 -29.59
N LYS A 93 -25.13 4.20 -29.24
CA LYS A 93 -25.75 4.39 -27.91
C LYS A 93 -24.78 4.45 -26.72
N MET A 94 -23.47 4.53 -26.97
CA MET A 94 -22.42 4.66 -25.95
C MET A 94 -22.45 6.01 -25.23
N VAL A 95 -21.85 6.07 -24.04
CA VAL A 95 -21.79 7.30 -23.24
C VAL A 95 -20.62 8.17 -23.69
N LYS A 96 -20.80 9.50 -23.68
CA LYS A 96 -19.76 10.47 -24.07
C LYS A 96 -18.87 10.89 -22.87
N SER A 97 -18.76 10.09 -21.82
CA SER A 97 -18.01 10.39 -20.60
C SER A 97 -17.26 9.16 -20.08
N ASP A 98 -16.33 9.39 -19.15
CA ASP A 98 -15.48 8.34 -18.56
C ASP A 98 -16.12 7.57 -17.39
N HIS A 99 -17.45 7.70 -17.20
CA HIS A 99 -18.14 7.13 -16.05
C HIS A 99 -17.87 5.63 -15.86
N LEU A 100 -17.85 4.84 -16.94
CA LEU A 100 -17.56 3.41 -16.87
C LEU A 100 -16.19 3.12 -16.22
N ALA A 101 -15.15 3.87 -16.60
CA ALA A 101 -13.82 3.66 -16.04
C ALA A 101 -13.76 4.03 -14.56
N GLU A 102 -14.43 5.09 -14.14
CA GLU A 102 -14.58 5.49 -12.73
C GLU A 102 -15.29 4.41 -11.90
N PHE A 103 -16.39 3.86 -12.41
CA PHE A 103 -17.14 2.79 -11.72
C PHE A 103 -16.33 1.52 -11.57
N VAL A 104 -15.61 1.12 -12.61
CA VAL A 104 -14.75 -0.07 -12.57
C VAL A 104 -13.59 0.12 -11.58
N ARG A 105 -12.99 1.32 -11.49
CA ARG A 105 -11.95 1.63 -10.48
C ARG A 105 -12.50 1.64 -9.06
N GLY A 106 -13.59 2.37 -8.84
CA GLY A 106 -14.19 2.57 -7.51
C GLY A 106 -14.90 1.35 -6.93
N GLY A 107 -15.44 0.47 -7.78
CA GLY A 107 -16.25 -0.70 -7.39
C GLY A 107 -15.54 -2.04 -7.58
N LEU A 108 -15.24 -2.39 -8.84
CA LEU A 108 -14.73 -3.72 -9.22
C LEU A 108 -13.39 -4.06 -8.54
N SER A 109 -12.49 -3.08 -8.42
CA SER A 109 -11.18 -3.26 -7.78
C SER A 109 -11.29 -3.47 -6.25
N LYS A 110 -12.32 -2.90 -5.59
CA LYS A 110 -12.53 -3.05 -4.14
C LYS A 110 -13.16 -4.39 -3.75
N GLN A 111 -13.71 -5.14 -4.72
CA GLN A 111 -14.41 -6.42 -4.48
C GLN A 111 -13.68 -7.63 -5.08
N LEU A 112 -12.40 -7.50 -5.49
CA LEU A 112 -11.65 -8.59 -6.12
C LEU A 112 -11.66 -9.88 -5.29
N GLY A 113 -11.49 -9.81 -3.96
CA GLY A 113 -11.53 -10.99 -3.09
C GLY A 113 -12.91 -11.65 -3.02
N ALA A 114 -13.98 -10.87 -2.95
CA ALA A 114 -15.36 -11.38 -2.92
C ALA A 114 -15.80 -11.94 -4.29
N ASN A 115 -15.22 -11.46 -5.39
CA ASN A 115 -15.57 -11.88 -6.74
C ASN A 115 -14.85 -13.16 -7.19
N ILE A 116 -13.70 -13.54 -6.62
CA ILE A 116 -12.96 -14.73 -7.10
C ILE A 116 -13.72 -16.03 -6.86
N SER A 117 -14.43 -16.17 -5.74
CA SER A 117 -15.29 -17.34 -5.52
C SER A 117 -16.42 -17.41 -6.55
N LEU A 118 -17.04 -16.27 -6.86
CA LEU A 118 -18.06 -16.17 -7.92
C LEU A 118 -17.47 -16.52 -9.29
N LEU A 119 -16.27 -16.05 -9.61
CA LEU A 119 -15.56 -16.42 -10.84
C LEU A 119 -15.27 -17.92 -10.86
N GLN A 120 -14.77 -18.52 -9.77
CA GLN A 120 -14.53 -19.96 -9.74
C GLN A 120 -15.81 -20.77 -9.98
N GLU A 121 -16.92 -20.43 -9.29
CA GLU A 121 -18.23 -21.05 -9.50
C GLU A 121 -18.71 -20.90 -10.95
N ASP A 122 -18.65 -19.68 -11.48
CA ASP A 122 -19.11 -19.39 -12.83
C ASP A 122 -18.19 -20.03 -13.88
N ALA A 123 -16.88 -20.16 -13.65
CA ALA A 123 -15.95 -20.87 -14.55
C ALA A 123 -16.32 -22.35 -14.62
N ILE A 124 -16.52 -22.99 -13.47
CA ILE A 124 -16.95 -24.39 -13.40
C ILE A 124 -18.26 -24.57 -14.16
N TRP A 125 -19.25 -23.72 -13.91
CA TRP A 125 -20.57 -23.81 -14.54
C TRP A 125 -20.54 -23.51 -16.05
N THR A 126 -19.85 -22.44 -16.47
CA THR A 126 -19.77 -22.03 -17.89
C THR A 126 -19.01 -23.05 -18.72
N ILE A 127 -17.87 -23.55 -18.23
CA ILE A 127 -17.08 -24.56 -18.93
C ILE A 127 -17.86 -25.88 -19.01
N SER A 128 -18.48 -26.33 -17.92
CA SER A 128 -19.30 -27.55 -17.94
C SER A 128 -20.54 -27.44 -18.83
N SER A 129 -21.17 -26.26 -18.93
CA SER A 129 -22.35 -26.06 -19.78
C SER A 129 -22.01 -25.88 -21.26
N GLN A 130 -20.91 -25.20 -21.60
CA GLN A 130 -20.54 -24.95 -23.00
C GLN A 130 -19.70 -26.08 -23.61
N ILE A 131 -18.80 -26.68 -22.84
CA ILE A 131 -17.90 -27.73 -23.32
C ILE A 131 -18.36 -29.12 -22.85
N GLY A 132 -18.74 -29.27 -21.58
CA GLY A 132 -19.19 -30.55 -21.02
C GLY A 132 -18.11 -31.65 -21.00
N ASN A 133 -18.52 -32.88 -20.73
CA ASN A 133 -17.62 -34.05 -20.79
C ASN A 133 -17.45 -34.49 -22.26
N CYS A 134 -16.20 -34.67 -22.70
CA CYS A 134 -15.87 -35.14 -24.04
C CYS A 134 -14.76 -36.18 -23.96
N PRO A 135 -15.07 -37.46 -23.70
CA PRO A 135 -14.06 -38.51 -23.55
C PRO A 135 -13.29 -38.79 -24.85
N GLU A 136 -13.85 -38.43 -26.01
CA GLU A 136 -13.18 -38.48 -27.31
C GLU A 136 -12.75 -37.09 -27.79
N TRP A 137 -11.73 -37.05 -28.66
CA TRP A 137 -11.27 -35.81 -29.28
C TRP A 137 -12.37 -35.22 -30.17
N LYS A 138 -12.84 -34.02 -29.82
CA LYS A 138 -13.81 -33.25 -30.63
C LYS A 138 -13.21 -31.93 -31.12
N PRO A 139 -13.60 -31.45 -32.31
CA PRO A 139 -13.21 -30.12 -32.76
C PRO A 139 -13.91 -29.05 -31.93
N LEU A 140 -13.17 -28.00 -31.58
CA LEU A 140 -13.64 -26.80 -30.90
C LEU A 140 -13.12 -25.57 -31.63
N GLN A 141 -14.04 -24.74 -32.11
CA GLN A 141 -13.70 -23.44 -32.66
C GLN A 141 -13.57 -22.44 -31.50
N LEU A 142 -12.33 -22.01 -31.20
CA LEU A 142 -12.04 -21.23 -29.99
C LEU A 142 -12.74 -19.86 -29.98
N PHE A 143 -12.85 -19.18 -31.13
CA PHE A 143 -13.43 -17.85 -31.21
C PHE A 143 -14.88 -17.78 -30.70
N PRO A 144 -15.85 -18.50 -31.30
CA PRO A 144 -17.23 -18.47 -30.82
C PRO A 144 -17.37 -19.05 -29.41
N ALA A 145 -16.55 -20.04 -29.04
CA ALA A 145 -16.57 -20.62 -27.71
C ALA A 145 -16.16 -19.61 -26.63
N MET A 146 -15.04 -18.89 -26.81
CA MET A 146 -14.53 -17.93 -25.82
C MET A 146 -15.38 -16.65 -25.76
N VAL A 147 -15.88 -16.16 -26.91
CA VAL A 147 -16.78 -14.99 -26.96
C VAL A 147 -18.09 -15.27 -26.21
N LYS A 148 -18.59 -16.51 -26.23
CA LYS A 148 -19.78 -16.90 -25.46
C LYS A 148 -19.47 -17.15 -23.98
N LEU A 149 -18.33 -17.76 -23.67
CA LEU A 149 -17.93 -18.12 -22.30
C LEU A 149 -17.67 -16.88 -21.42
N VAL A 150 -16.98 -15.87 -21.95
CA VAL A 150 -16.55 -14.70 -21.16
C VAL A 150 -17.70 -13.87 -20.57
N PRO A 151 -18.74 -13.46 -21.32
CA PRO A 151 -19.87 -12.70 -20.79
C PRO A 151 -20.63 -13.46 -19.70
N LEU A 152 -20.80 -14.77 -19.89
CA LEU A 152 -21.42 -15.64 -18.89
C LEU A 152 -20.62 -15.65 -17.59
N HIS A 153 -19.29 -15.66 -17.71
CA HIS A 153 -18.37 -15.71 -16.58
C HIS A 153 -18.25 -14.36 -15.82
N ILE A 154 -18.53 -13.21 -16.44
CA ILE A 154 -18.59 -11.89 -15.76
C ILE A 154 -19.99 -11.46 -15.35
N GLY A 155 -21.03 -12.12 -15.86
CA GLY A 155 -22.42 -11.67 -15.75
C GLY A 155 -22.85 -11.40 -14.31
N ARG A 156 -22.51 -12.29 -13.37
CA ARG A 156 -22.86 -12.11 -11.94
C ARG A 156 -22.15 -10.94 -11.30
N THR A 157 -20.95 -10.60 -11.77
CA THR A 157 -20.18 -9.44 -11.28
C THR A 157 -20.79 -8.12 -11.76
N PHE A 158 -21.44 -8.09 -12.92
CA PHE A 158 -22.00 -6.86 -13.50
C PHE A 158 -23.48 -6.63 -13.15
N ILE A 159 -24.31 -7.67 -13.14
CA ILE A 159 -25.76 -7.50 -12.91
C ILE A 159 -26.41 -8.57 -12.01
N ASN A 160 -25.61 -9.42 -11.35
CA ASN A 160 -26.02 -10.51 -10.46
C ASN A 160 -27.16 -11.42 -10.98
N SER A 161 -27.45 -12.51 -10.27
CA SER A 161 -28.54 -13.43 -10.63
C SER A 161 -29.91 -12.93 -10.11
N PRO A 162 -31.03 -13.24 -10.79
CA PRO A 162 -31.16 -14.19 -11.91
C PRO A 162 -30.83 -13.63 -13.30
N LEU A 163 -30.94 -12.32 -13.53
CA LEU A 163 -30.85 -11.72 -14.87
C LEU A 163 -29.54 -12.06 -15.60
N SER A 164 -28.41 -12.12 -14.89
CA SER A 164 -27.12 -12.50 -15.49
C SER A 164 -27.09 -13.91 -16.10
N ARG A 165 -28.05 -14.77 -15.78
CA ARG A 165 -28.18 -16.15 -16.26
C ARG A 165 -29.35 -16.36 -17.22
N GLU A 166 -30.13 -15.32 -17.49
CA GLU A 166 -31.23 -15.38 -18.44
C GLU A 166 -30.68 -15.36 -19.87
N GLN A 167 -31.04 -16.37 -20.67
CA GLN A 167 -30.54 -16.52 -22.03
C GLN A 167 -30.85 -15.29 -22.89
N GLU A 168 -32.03 -14.68 -22.70
CA GLU A 168 -32.43 -13.45 -23.38
C GLU A 168 -31.45 -12.28 -23.08
N TRP A 169 -30.99 -12.11 -21.84
CA TRP A 169 -30.01 -11.08 -21.48
C TRP A 169 -28.63 -11.36 -22.07
N ILE A 170 -28.20 -12.62 -22.03
CA ILE A 170 -26.90 -13.05 -22.56
C ILE A 170 -26.82 -12.81 -24.07
N ASP A 171 -27.82 -13.29 -24.82
CA ASP A 171 -27.87 -13.13 -26.26
C ASP A 171 -27.93 -11.64 -26.65
N LEU A 172 -28.74 -10.86 -25.94
CA LEU A 172 -28.86 -9.43 -26.14
C LEU A 172 -27.54 -8.67 -25.95
N THR A 173 -26.80 -8.97 -24.89
CA THR A 173 -25.51 -8.30 -24.62
C THR A 173 -24.43 -8.69 -25.63
N LEU A 174 -24.43 -9.95 -26.10
CA LEU A 174 -23.55 -10.43 -27.16
C LEU A 174 -23.88 -9.79 -28.51
N GLU A 175 -25.16 -9.69 -28.87
CA GLU A 175 -25.57 -9.04 -30.10
C GLU A 175 -25.26 -7.54 -30.07
N TYR A 176 -25.49 -6.85 -28.96
CA TYR A 176 -25.10 -5.45 -28.79
C TYR A 176 -23.59 -5.24 -29.02
N ALA A 177 -22.77 -6.16 -28.49
CA ALA A 177 -21.33 -6.15 -28.64
C ALA A 177 -20.91 -6.23 -30.13
N ILE A 178 -21.54 -7.13 -30.88
CA ILE A 178 -21.35 -7.30 -32.34
C ILE A 178 -21.83 -6.07 -33.10
N SER A 179 -23.04 -5.58 -32.80
CA SER A 179 -23.65 -4.41 -33.44
C SER A 179 -22.76 -3.18 -33.32
N THR A 180 -22.14 -2.97 -32.15
CA THR A 180 -21.26 -1.82 -31.88
C THR A 180 -20.07 -1.79 -32.84
N VAL A 181 -19.34 -2.90 -32.96
CA VAL A 181 -18.18 -2.98 -33.86
C VAL A 181 -18.60 -2.92 -35.32
N THR A 182 -19.73 -3.55 -35.67
CA THR A 182 -20.28 -3.56 -37.03
C THR A 182 -20.68 -2.16 -37.51
N ILE A 183 -21.41 -1.42 -36.68
CA ILE A 183 -21.80 -0.03 -36.96
C ILE A 183 -20.54 0.83 -37.08
N ALA A 184 -19.58 0.70 -36.15
CA ALA A 184 -18.33 1.47 -36.20
C ALA A 184 -17.56 1.23 -37.52
N ALA A 185 -17.41 -0.03 -37.92
CA ALA A 185 -16.75 -0.41 -39.17
C ALA A 185 -17.49 0.14 -40.40
N LYS A 186 -18.81 -0.03 -40.49
CA LYS A 186 -19.61 0.48 -41.62
C LYS A 186 -19.64 2.00 -41.71
N MET A 187 -19.60 2.69 -40.57
CA MET A 187 -19.66 4.15 -40.49
C MET A 187 -18.29 4.81 -40.72
N SER A 188 -17.20 4.17 -40.29
CA SER A 188 -15.82 4.68 -40.48
C SER A 188 -15.48 4.89 -41.96
N ASN A 189 -15.93 4.00 -42.85
CA ASN A 189 -15.73 4.09 -44.31
C ASN A 189 -16.57 5.19 -45.00
N THR A 190 -17.38 5.93 -44.25
CA THR A 190 -18.28 6.96 -44.78
C THR A 190 -17.77 8.33 -44.37
N HIS A 191 -17.67 9.25 -45.34
CA HIS A 191 -17.28 10.63 -45.08
C HIS A 191 -18.21 11.26 -44.03
N TRP A 192 -17.66 12.01 -43.08
CA TRP A 192 -18.37 12.48 -41.87
C TRP A 192 -19.68 13.23 -42.17
N MET A 193 -19.73 14.01 -43.26
CA MET A 193 -20.94 14.73 -43.71
C MET A 193 -22.08 13.79 -44.15
N LEU A 194 -21.77 12.60 -44.67
CA LEU A 194 -22.75 11.64 -45.17
C LEU A 194 -23.22 10.65 -44.09
N ARG A 195 -22.53 10.59 -42.96
CA ARG A 195 -22.85 9.68 -41.85
C ARG A 195 -24.29 9.86 -41.32
N PRO A 196 -24.82 11.08 -41.10
CA PRO A 196 -26.22 11.24 -40.68
C PRO A 196 -27.23 10.64 -41.66
N PHE A 197 -27.00 10.77 -42.97
CA PHE A 197 -27.89 10.21 -44.00
C PHE A 197 -27.79 8.70 -44.06
N LYS A 198 -26.57 8.15 -44.06
CA LYS A 198 -26.35 6.70 -44.03
C LYS A 198 -26.99 6.06 -42.80
N ALA A 199 -26.90 6.74 -41.65
CA ALA A 199 -27.44 6.23 -40.40
C ALA A 199 -28.97 6.03 -40.43
N LEU A 200 -29.70 6.79 -41.26
CA LEU A 200 -31.15 6.63 -41.41
C LEU A 200 -31.54 5.32 -42.14
N PHE A 201 -30.63 4.79 -42.97
CA PHE A 201 -30.87 3.60 -43.80
C PHE A 201 -30.06 2.38 -43.37
N LEU A 202 -29.27 2.49 -42.29
CA LEU A 202 -28.44 1.41 -41.79
C LEU A 202 -29.24 0.54 -40.81
N PRO A 203 -29.65 -0.69 -41.19
CA PRO A 203 -30.55 -1.51 -40.37
C PRO A 203 -29.99 -1.80 -38.98
N GLU A 204 -28.67 -1.94 -38.86
CA GLU A 204 -27.97 -2.24 -37.61
C GLU A 204 -28.18 -1.15 -36.54
N ILE A 205 -28.37 0.12 -36.93
CA ILE A 205 -28.69 1.20 -35.98
C ILE A 205 -30.12 1.07 -35.45
N GLY A 206 -31.03 0.60 -36.30
CA GLY A 206 -32.40 0.25 -35.93
C GLY A 206 -32.43 -0.94 -34.96
N GLU A 207 -31.72 -2.02 -35.31
CA GLU A 207 -31.54 -3.21 -34.48
C GLU A 207 -30.94 -2.85 -33.11
N MET A 208 -29.86 -2.06 -33.07
CA MET A 208 -29.27 -1.63 -31.80
C MET A 208 -30.24 -0.78 -30.97
N SER A 209 -31.09 0.01 -31.60
CA SER A 209 -32.13 0.78 -30.87
C SER A 209 -33.20 -0.16 -30.28
N GLN A 210 -33.52 -1.27 -30.95
CA GLN A 210 -34.40 -2.31 -30.40
C GLN A 210 -33.71 -3.07 -29.26
N GLN A 211 -32.44 -3.46 -29.43
CA GLN A 211 -31.63 -4.10 -28.41
C GLN A 211 -31.56 -3.24 -27.13
N PHE A 212 -31.29 -1.94 -27.27
CA PHE A 212 -31.26 -1.02 -26.13
C PHE A 212 -32.62 -0.93 -25.40
N LYS A 213 -33.72 -0.95 -26.15
CA LYS A 213 -35.08 -0.91 -25.59
C LYS A 213 -35.40 -2.21 -24.83
N GLN A 214 -35.02 -3.35 -25.38
CA GLN A 214 -35.15 -4.66 -24.72
C GLN A 214 -34.30 -4.72 -23.46
N ALA A 215 -33.03 -4.27 -23.52
CA ALA A 215 -32.13 -4.25 -22.37
C ALA A 215 -32.69 -3.39 -21.25
N SER A 216 -33.21 -2.20 -21.58
CA SER A 216 -33.86 -1.32 -20.60
C SER A 216 -35.09 -1.96 -19.97
N LYS A 217 -35.88 -2.73 -20.75
CA LYS A 217 -37.06 -3.45 -20.24
C LYS A 217 -36.67 -4.53 -19.25
N LEU A 218 -35.64 -5.32 -19.54
CA LEU A 218 -35.14 -6.38 -18.66
C LEU A 218 -34.46 -5.82 -17.40
N LEU A 219 -33.78 -4.68 -17.52
CA LEU A 219 -33.06 -4.04 -16.42
C LEU A 219 -33.98 -3.29 -15.45
N SER A 220 -35.11 -2.75 -15.95
CA SER A 220 -36.05 -1.96 -15.16
C SER A 220 -36.55 -2.64 -13.88
N PRO A 221 -37.03 -3.89 -13.87
CA PRO A 221 -37.50 -4.52 -12.63
C PRO A 221 -36.38 -4.69 -11.59
N VAL A 222 -35.16 -5.01 -12.04
CA VAL A 222 -34.00 -5.17 -11.16
C VAL A 222 -33.62 -3.83 -10.51
N LEU A 223 -33.60 -2.75 -11.30
CA LEU A 223 -33.31 -1.41 -10.77
C LEU A 223 -34.39 -0.95 -9.79
N ASN A 224 -35.67 -1.12 -10.13
CA ASN A 224 -36.78 -0.72 -9.27
C ASN A 224 -36.78 -1.45 -7.93
N ALA A 225 -36.54 -2.77 -7.92
CA ALA A 225 -36.46 -3.56 -6.69
C ALA A 225 -35.34 -3.08 -5.74
N ARG A 226 -34.21 -2.63 -6.31
CA ARG A 226 -33.10 -2.08 -5.50
C ARG A 226 -33.41 -0.72 -4.91
N LEU A 227 -34.05 0.16 -5.67
CA LEU A 227 -34.44 1.49 -5.19
C LEU A 227 -35.50 1.41 -4.09
N LEU A 228 -36.36 0.37 -4.10
CA LEU A 228 -37.34 0.11 -3.05
C LEU A 228 -36.73 -0.53 -1.80
N GLY A 229 -35.47 -0.96 -1.85
CA GLY A 229 -34.79 -1.63 -0.73
C GLY A 229 -35.14 -3.11 -0.58
N ASP A 230 -35.81 -3.72 -1.57
CA ASP A 230 -36.23 -5.12 -1.56
C ASP A 230 -35.07 -6.10 -1.90
N ALA A 231 -33.95 -5.58 -2.42
CA ALA A 231 -32.74 -6.35 -2.73
C ALA A 231 -31.45 -5.78 -2.09
N PRO A 232 -31.37 -5.62 -0.76
CA PRO A 232 -30.22 -5.02 -0.08
C PRO A 232 -29.13 -6.09 0.13
N GLY A 233 -28.17 -6.20 -0.78
CA GLY A 233 -27.06 -7.14 -0.59
C GLY A 233 -26.15 -7.44 -1.78
N THR A 234 -26.43 -6.91 -2.97
CA THR A 234 -25.69 -7.26 -4.19
C THR A 234 -24.63 -6.20 -4.49
N LYS A 235 -23.35 -6.57 -4.47
CA LYS A 235 -22.21 -5.65 -4.73
C LYS A 235 -21.72 -5.77 -6.18
N ASP A 236 -22.56 -5.38 -7.13
CA ASP A 236 -22.27 -5.41 -8.56
C ASP A 236 -22.25 -4.00 -9.18
N LEU A 237 -22.02 -3.92 -10.50
CA LEU A 237 -21.93 -2.64 -11.23
C LEU A 237 -23.17 -1.76 -11.04
N MET A 238 -24.38 -2.33 -11.02
CA MET A 238 -25.60 -1.56 -10.82
C MET A 238 -25.64 -0.94 -9.42
N GLN A 239 -25.22 -1.68 -8.38
CA GLN A 239 -25.19 -1.12 -7.03
C GLN A 239 -24.13 -0.03 -6.89
N TRP A 240 -22.95 -0.21 -7.47
CA TRP A 240 -21.91 0.83 -7.45
C TRP A 240 -22.37 2.12 -8.12
N MET A 241 -23.18 2.04 -9.17
CA MET A 241 -23.77 3.22 -9.79
C MET A 241 -24.77 3.93 -8.86
N ILE A 242 -25.62 3.17 -8.16
CA ILE A 242 -26.59 3.74 -7.20
C ILE A 242 -25.85 4.45 -6.06
N ASP A 243 -24.83 3.81 -5.49
CA ASP A 243 -24.11 4.30 -4.31
C ASP A 243 -23.27 5.55 -4.60
N ASN A 244 -22.62 5.60 -5.78
CA ASN A 244 -21.69 6.68 -6.11
C ASN A 244 -22.36 7.91 -6.76
N TYR A 245 -23.59 7.77 -7.28
CA TYR A 245 -24.30 8.87 -7.94
C TYR A 245 -25.77 8.94 -7.49
N PRO A 246 -26.03 9.37 -6.24
CA PRO A 246 -27.39 9.43 -5.69
C PRO A 246 -28.36 10.26 -6.55
N GLY A 247 -27.87 11.32 -7.20
CA GLY A 247 -28.66 12.16 -8.13
C GLY A 247 -28.97 11.54 -9.51
N GLN A 248 -28.38 10.39 -9.84
CA GLN A 248 -28.65 9.63 -11.08
C GLN A 248 -29.06 8.18 -10.78
N SER A 249 -29.33 7.86 -9.50
CA SER A 249 -29.62 6.50 -9.02
C SER A 249 -30.80 5.84 -9.76
N ASN A 250 -31.83 6.61 -10.11
CA ASN A 250 -33.02 6.15 -10.83
C ASN A 250 -32.93 6.30 -12.36
N ASN A 251 -31.79 6.67 -12.92
CA ASN A 251 -31.65 6.89 -14.37
C ASN A 251 -31.47 5.58 -15.14
N LEU A 252 -32.59 4.92 -15.46
CA LEU A 252 -32.61 3.65 -16.19
C LEU A 252 -31.81 3.70 -17.51
N THR A 253 -31.87 4.81 -18.25
CA THR A 253 -31.14 4.93 -19.52
C THR A 253 -29.63 4.89 -19.31
N LEU A 254 -29.13 5.56 -18.27
CA LEU A 254 -27.71 5.57 -17.93
C LEU A 254 -27.26 4.18 -17.44
N HIS A 255 -28.05 3.53 -16.58
CA HIS A 255 -27.81 2.15 -16.13
C HIS A 255 -27.73 1.16 -17.30
N THR A 256 -28.68 1.22 -18.23
CA THR A 256 -28.65 0.35 -19.42
C THR A 256 -27.40 0.59 -20.27
N ARG A 257 -27.05 1.85 -20.53
CA ARG A 257 -25.86 2.16 -21.34
C ARG A 257 -24.59 1.61 -20.72
N LEU A 258 -24.39 1.84 -19.42
CA LEU A 258 -23.15 1.44 -18.75
C LEU A 258 -23.03 -0.08 -18.57
N GLN A 259 -24.14 -0.79 -18.37
CA GLN A 259 -24.15 -2.25 -18.35
C GLN A 259 -23.74 -2.84 -19.70
N LEU A 260 -24.35 -2.36 -20.80
CA LEU A 260 -24.01 -2.80 -22.15
C LEU A 260 -22.56 -2.44 -22.54
N GLU A 261 -22.11 -1.24 -22.16
CA GLU A 261 -20.76 -0.76 -22.42
C GLU A 261 -19.69 -1.53 -21.63
N ALA A 262 -19.98 -1.90 -20.37
CA ALA A 262 -19.13 -2.74 -19.55
C ALA A 262 -18.95 -4.15 -20.14
N VAL A 263 -20.05 -4.80 -20.54
CA VAL A 263 -19.99 -6.12 -21.19
C VAL A 263 -19.22 -6.04 -22.51
N GLN A 264 -19.47 -5.01 -23.31
CA GLN A 264 -18.74 -4.79 -24.56
C GLN A 264 -17.23 -4.61 -24.33
N ALA A 265 -16.83 -3.83 -23.32
CA ALA A 265 -15.42 -3.58 -23.01
C ALA A 265 -14.69 -4.84 -22.51
N ALA A 266 -15.37 -5.74 -21.80
CA ALA A 266 -14.77 -6.95 -21.25
C ALA A 266 -14.69 -8.09 -22.28
N THR A 267 -15.77 -8.35 -23.02
CA THR A 267 -16.00 -9.59 -23.77
C THR A 267 -14.87 -9.93 -24.75
N TYR A 268 -14.64 -9.07 -25.75
CA TYR A 268 -13.69 -9.38 -26.83
C TYR A 268 -12.23 -9.37 -26.36
N ASN A 269 -11.87 -8.44 -25.48
CA ASN A 269 -10.50 -8.31 -24.99
C ASN A 269 -10.04 -9.57 -24.24
N LEU A 270 -10.90 -10.10 -23.37
CA LEU A 270 -10.64 -11.32 -22.62
C LEU A 270 -10.71 -12.56 -23.50
N ALA A 271 -11.70 -12.64 -24.39
CA ALA A 271 -11.80 -13.75 -25.33
C ALA A 271 -10.55 -13.85 -26.21
N PHE A 272 -10.06 -12.73 -26.75
CA PHE A 272 -8.85 -12.72 -27.57
C PHE A 272 -7.62 -13.12 -26.77
N GLN A 273 -7.49 -12.65 -25.52
CA GLN A 273 -6.40 -13.05 -24.65
C GLN A 273 -6.39 -14.56 -24.39
N LEU A 274 -7.56 -15.17 -24.14
CA LEU A 274 -7.69 -16.62 -23.97
C LEU A 274 -7.34 -17.37 -25.26
N ILE A 275 -7.83 -16.92 -26.41
CA ILE A 275 -7.54 -17.55 -27.70
C ILE A 275 -6.04 -17.48 -28.01
N HIS A 276 -5.40 -16.33 -27.80
CA HIS A 276 -3.96 -16.16 -27.97
C HIS A 276 -3.18 -17.07 -27.02
N PHE A 277 -3.57 -17.15 -25.75
CA PHE A 277 -2.97 -18.09 -24.80
C PHE A 277 -3.03 -19.54 -25.32
N PHE A 278 -4.20 -19.99 -25.80
CA PHE A 278 -4.34 -21.35 -26.33
C PHE A 278 -3.55 -21.58 -27.62
N PHE A 279 -3.48 -20.59 -28.52
CA PHE A 279 -2.64 -20.71 -29.71
C PHE A 279 -1.15 -20.79 -29.35
N ASP A 280 -0.70 -20.01 -28.37
CA ASP A 280 0.70 -19.99 -27.95
C ASP A 280 1.06 -21.27 -27.17
N ILE A 281 0.22 -21.73 -26.24
CA ILE A 281 0.52 -22.93 -25.43
C ILE A 281 0.48 -24.22 -26.27
N LEU A 282 -0.33 -24.23 -27.33
CA LEU A 282 -0.36 -25.35 -28.28
C LEU A 282 0.80 -25.34 -29.27
N ALA A 283 1.33 -24.15 -29.59
CA ALA A 283 2.57 -24.00 -30.35
C ALA A 283 3.82 -24.36 -29.51
N HIS A 284 3.70 -24.26 -28.18
CA HIS A 284 4.75 -24.54 -27.20
C HIS A 284 4.29 -25.56 -26.14
N PRO A 285 4.03 -26.83 -26.54
CA PRO A 285 3.46 -27.84 -25.65
C PRO A 285 4.34 -28.18 -24.43
N GLU A 286 5.63 -27.86 -24.47
CA GLU A 286 6.58 -28.03 -23.37
C GLU A 286 6.16 -27.29 -22.08
N TYR A 287 5.33 -26.24 -22.19
CA TYR A 287 4.83 -25.49 -21.03
C TYR A 287 3.56 -26.09 -20.41
N ILE A 288 2.83 -26.98 -21.09
CA ILE A 288 1.52 -27.46 -20.62
C ILE A 288 1.62 -28.17 -19.27
N GLU A 289 2.49 -29.17 -19.16
CA GLU A 289 2.58 -29.98 -17.94
C GLU A 289 3.16 -29.21 -16.76
N PRO A 290 4.24 -28.41 -16.91
CA PRO A 290 4.70 -27.52 -15.84
C PRO A 290 3.64 -26.53 -15.33
N LEU A 291 2.80 -26.00 -16.21
CA LEU A 291 1.70 -25.11 -15.82
C LEU A 291 0.61 -25.86 -15.04
N ARG A 292 0.26 -27.09 -15.46
CA ARG A 292 -0.68 -27.94 -14.71
C ARG A 292 -0.17 -28.26 -13.31
N ILE A 293 1.11 -28.61 -13.18
CA ILE A 293 1.74 -28.88 -11.88
C ILE A 293 1.67 -27.65 -10.97
N GLU A 294 2.02 -26.47 -11.48
CA GLU A 294 1.91 -25.21 -10.73
C GLU A 294 0.46 -24.96 -10.29
N ILE A 295 -0.49 -25.05 -11.23
CA ILE A 295 -1.91 -24.81 -10.96
C ILE A 295 -2.41 -25.77 -9.88
N GLN A 296 -2.15 -27.08 -10.01
CA GLN A 296 -2.59 -28.07 -9.04
C GLN A 296 -1.96 -27.85 -7.65
N THR A 297 -0.66 -27.59 -7.60
CA THR A 297 0.07 -27.38 -6.34
C THR A 297 -0.48 -26.19 -5.58
N VAL A 298 -0.67 -25.06 -6.27
CA VAL A 298 -1.21 -23.85 -5.67
C VAL A 298 -2.69 -24.06 -5.28
N PHE A 299 -3.48 -24.71 -6.13
CA PHE A 299 -4.89 -24.98 -5.86
C PHE A 299 -5.10 -25.84 -4.61
N ASP A 300 -4.29 -26.88 -4.42
CA ASP A 300 -4.35 -27.71 -3.21
C ASP A 300 -3.86 -26.94 -1.97
N SER A 301 -2.82 -26.10 -2.10
CA SER A 301 -2.29 -25.29 -0.99
C SER A 301 -3.31 -24.28 -0.42
N CYS A 302 -4.26 -23.83 -1.24
CA CYS A 302 -5.30 -22.90 -0.84
C CYS A 302 -6.66 -23.57 -0.53
N GLY A 303 -6.66 -24.88 -0.26
CA GLY A 303 -7.88 -25.62 0.08
C GLY A 303 -8.89 -25.69 -1.07
N ARG A 304 -8.43 -25.70 -2.33
CA ARG A 304 -9.24 -25.80 -3.56
C ARG A 304 -10.24 -24.67 -3.78
N THR A 305 -9.98 -23.53 -3.14
CA THR A 305 -10.74 -22.29 -3.33
C THR A 305 -9.76 -21.21 -3.72
N TRP A 306 -9.89 -20.67 -4.92
CA TRP A 306 -9.00 -19.62 -5.39
C TRP A 306 -9.12 -18.38 -4.51
N THR A 307 -7.98 -17.77 -4.20
CA THR A 307 -7.86 -16.48 -3.51
C THR A 307 -6.96 -15.56 -4.33
N PRO A 308 -7.00 -14.23 -4.12
CA PRO A 308 -6.08 -13.32 -4.80
C PRO A 308 -4.61 -13.72 -4.64
N ALA A 309 -4.22 -14.09 -3.40
CA ALA A 309 -2.86 -14.53 -3.08
C ALA A 309 -2.49 -15.83 -3.81
N ALA A 310 -3.39 -16.82 -3.86
CA ALA A 310 -3.14 -18.07 -4.59
C ALA A 310 -2.95 -17.81 -6.10
N LEU A 311 -3.82 -17.00 -6.72
CA LEU A 311 -3.68 -16.66 -8.14
C LEU A 311 -2.41 -15.84 -8.46
N ALA A 312 -1.86 -15.13 -7.46
CA ALA A 312 -0.58 -14.42 -7.59
C ALA A 312 0.63 -15.38 -7.58
N GLU A 313 0.52 -16.53 -6.91
CA GLU A 313 1.58 -17.56 -6.87
C GLU A 313 1.60 -18.46 -8.13
N LEU A 314 0.64 -18.32 -9.05
CA LEU A 314 0.71 -18.93 -10.38
C LEU A 314 1.75 -18.23 -11.28
N ARG A 315 3.01 -18.18 -10.84
CA ARG A 315 4.08 -17.36 -11.43
C ARG A 315 4.40 -17.74 -12.87
N LYS A 316 4.46 -19.04 -13.19
CA LYS A 316 4.71 -19.54 -14.55
C LYS A 316 3.51 -19.27 -15.45
N CYS A 317 2.28 -19.52 -14.99
CA CYS A 317 1.06 -19.23 -15.76
C CYS A 317 0.94 -17.74 -16.06
N ASP A 318 1.21 -16.91 -15.05
CA ASP A 318 1.23 -15.44 -15.16
C ASP A 318 2.30 -14.96 -16.14
N SER A 319 3.51 -15.55 -16.11
CA SER A 319 4.57 -15.24 -17.08
C SER A 319 4.19 -15.62 -18.51
N PHE A 320 3.58 -16.81 -18.69
CA PHE A 320 3.15 -17.29 -20.00
C PHE A 320 2.08 -16.37 -20.61
N LEU A 321 1.09 -15.99 -19.81
CA LEU A 321 0.04 -15.04 -20.20
C LEU A 321 0.63 -13.71 -20.65
N LYS A 322 1.61 -13.20 -19.89
CA LYS A 322 2.28 -11.94 -20.19
C LYS A 322 3.11 -12.01 -21.46
N GLU A 323 3.84 -13.10 -21.70
CA GLU A 323 4.59 -13.27 -22.96
C GLU A 323 3.66 -13.42 -24.17
N SER A 324 2.57 -14.18 -24.03
CA SER A 324 1.52 -14.29 -25.04
C SER A 324 0.94 -12.92 -25.39
N GLN A 325 0.61 -12.10 -24.39
CA GLN A 325 0.11 -10.75 -24.59
C GLN A 325 1.16 -9.79 -25.17
N ARG A 326 2.44 -9.91 -24.80
CA ARG A 326 3.52 -9.07 -25.33
C ARG A 326 3.66 -9.25 -26.85
N LEU A 327 3.66 -10.49 -27.31
CA LEU A 327 3.80 -10.82 -28.74
C LEU A 327 2.49 -10.71 -29.51
N ASN A 328 1.35 -10.90 -28.84
CA ASN A 328 0.02 -10.86 -29.44
C ASN A 328 -0.94 -9.95 -28.65
N PRO A 329 -0.68 -8.62 -28.56
CA PRO A 329 -1.57 -7.70 -27.88
C PRO A 329 -2.80 -7.42 -28.72
N ILE A 330 -3.82 -6.81 -28.11
CA ILE A 330 -5.10 -6.51 -28.77
C ILE A 330 -4.97 -5.41 -29.84
N GLY A 331 -3.88 -4.62 -29.82
CA GLY A 331 -3.64 -3.55 -30.77
C GLY A 331 -2.16 -3.25 -30.97
N ILE A 332 -1.85 -2.70 -32.14
CA ILE A 332 -0.48 -2.32 -32.53
C ILE A 332 -0.07 -0.98 -31.88
N VAL A 333 -1.06 -0.18 -31.48
CA VAL A 333 -0.92 1.06 -30.72
C VAL A 333 -1.66 0.96 -29.39
N SER A 334 -1.24 1.75 -28.41
CA SER A 334 -1.88 1.87 -27.10
C SER A 334 -1.77 3.31 -26.59
N VAL A 335 -2.31 3.59 -25.40
CA VAL A 335 -2.29 4.92 -24.77
C VAL A 335 -2.90 5.97 -25.70
N SER A 336 -3.98 5.60 -26.40
CA SER A 336 -4.66 6.48 -27.34
C SER A 336 -5.45 7.58 -26.62
N ARG A 337 -5.38 8.80 -27.14
CA ARG A 337 -6.13 9.98 -26.67
C ARG A 337 -6.63 10.81 -27.83
N PHE A 338 -7.80 11.43 -27.66
CA PHE A 338 -8.36 12.37 -28.61
C PHE A 338 -8.03 13.80 -28.19
N ALA A 339 -7.41 14.58 -29.06
CA ALA A 339 -7.10 15.98 -28.78
C ALA A 339 -8.36 16.85 -28.85
N LEU A 340 -8.82 17.35 -27.70
CA LEU A 340 -9.94 18.29 -27.60
C LEU A 340 -9.52 19.72 -27.94
N SER A 341 -8.25 20.05 -27.73
CA SER A 341 -7.64 21.34 -28.06
C SER A 341 -6.20 21.15 -28.55
N LYS A 342 -5.60 22.20 -29.12
CA LYS A 342 -4.19 22.17 -29.55
C LYS A 342 -3.28 21.78 -28.37
N PHE A 343 -2.43 20.79 -28.56
CA PHE A 343 -1.56 20.23 -27.51
C PHE A 343 -0.11 20.10 -28.00
N ASP A 344 0.84 20.69 -27.28
CA ASP A 344 2.26 20.70 -27.67
C ASP A 344 3.02 19.58 -26.96
N LEU A 345 3.81 18.81 -27.72
CA LEU A 345 4.61 17.67 -27.24
C LEU A 345 6.07 18.09 -26.99
N PRO A 346 6.80 17.38 -26.11
CA PRO A 346 8.20 17.72 -25.78
C PRO A 346 9.18 17.66 -26.94
N ASP A 347 8.86 16.92 -28.01
CA ASP A 347 9.66 16.87 -29.24
C ASP A 347 9.45 18.09 -30.15
N GLY A 348 8.68 19.09 -29.70
CA GLY A 348 8.32 20.28 -30.45
C GLY A 348 7.13 20.09 -31.40
N THR A 349 6.55 18.89 -31.46
CA THR A 349 5.37 18.61 -32.29
C THR A 349 4.12 19.21 -31.66
N THR A 350 3.33 19.96 -32.45
CA THR A 350 1.99 20.38 -32.05
C THR A 350 0.95 19.41 -32.58
N VAL A 351 0.18 18.80 -31.67
CA VAL A 351 -1.03 18.02 -31.98
C VAL A 351 -2.23 18.97 -32.19
N PRO A 352 -2.87 18.99 -33.36
CA PRO A 352 -4.09 19.76 -33.58
C PRO A 352 -5.30 19.18 -32.83
N ALA A 353 -6.26 20.03 -32.50
CA ALA A 353 -7.56 19.59 -32.01
C ALA A 353 -8.29 18.73 -33.07
N GLY A 354 -9.01 17.70 -32.63
CA GLY A 354 -9.79 16.81 -33.48
C GLY A 354 -9.03 15.59 -34.03
N ILE A 355 -7.80 15.33 -33.54
CA ILE A 355 -6.93 14.24 -33.99
C ILE A 355 -6.61 13.29 -32.83
N SER A 356 -6.41 12.01 -33.15
CA SER A 356 -6.01 10.98 -32.19
C SER A 356 -4.49 10.94 -32.05
N VAL A 357 -3.99 10.71 -30.84
CA VAL A 357 -2.57 10.53 -30.54
C VAL A 357 -2.37 9.23 -29.76
N SER A 358 -1.38 8.41 -30.15
CA SER A 358 -1.15 7.08 -29.58
C SER A 358 0.33 6.73 -29.49
N ALA A 359 0.68 5.79 -28.61
CA ALA A 359 2.01 5.22 -28.49
C ALA A 359 2.14 3.90 -29.28
N PRO A 360 3.32 3.58 -29.84
CA PRO A 360 3.52 2.43 -30.72
C PRO A 360 3.77 1.13 -29.93
N ALA A 361 2.72 0.62 -29.29
CA ALA A 361 2.76 -0.54 -28.38
C ALA A 361 3.52 -1.75 -28.93
N MET A 362 3.28 -2.15 -30.17
CA MET A 362 3.93 -3.33 -30.73
C MET A 362 5.44 -3.17 -30.94
N THR A 363 5.88 -1.97 -31.29
CA THR A 363 7.32 -1.70 -31.43
C THR A 363 8.03 -1.67 -30.10
N VAL A 364 7.36 -1.19 -29.03
CA VAL A 364 7.85 -1.21 -27.65
C VAL A 364 7.94 -2.65 -27.12
N ASN A 365 6.90 -3.45 -27.36
CA ASN A 365 6.87 -4.85 -26.96
C ASN A 365 7.97 -5.69 -27.62
N THR A 366 8.46 -5.29 -28.80
CA THR A 366 9.49 -6.00 -29.56
C THR A 366 10.78 -5.20 -29.71
N ASP A 367 11.02 -4.23 -28.83
CA ASP A 367 12.22 -3.39 -28.84
C ASP A 367 13.44 -4.18 -28.29
N PRO A 368 14.51 -4.37 -29.09
CA PRO A 368 15.71 -5.09 -28.64
C PRO A 368 16.49 -4.36 -27.54
N SER A 369 16.27 -3.05 -27.34
CA SER A 369 16.85 -2.31 -26.21
C SER A 369 16.16 -2.62 -24.88
N LEU A 370 14.95 -3.18 -24.92
CA LEU A 370 14.14 -3.52 -23.75
C LEU A 370 14.11 -5.01 -23.46
N TRP A 371 14.13 -5.83 -24.51
CA TRP A 371 13.93 -7.27 -24.39
C TRP A 371 15.02 -8.03 -25.12
N GLU A 372 15.65 -8.97 -24.42
CA GLU A 372 16.57 -9.93 -25.03
C GLU A 372 15.80 -10.87 -25.98
N CYS A 373 16.29 -11.09 -27.20
CA CYS A 373 15.60 -11.90 -28.21
C CYS A 373 14.10 -11.53 -28.33
N PRO A 374 13.75 -10.27 -28.67
CA PRO A 374 12.41 -9.70 -28.49
C PRO A 374 11.32 -10.39 -29.31
N THR A 375 11.67 -11.05 -30.41
CA THR A 375 10.71 -11.73 -31.30
C THR A 375 10.54 -13.22 -30.99
N GLN A 376 11.36 -13.78 -30.10
CA GLN A 376 11.24 -15.18 -29.68
C GLN A 376 10.29 -15.28 -28.49
N PHE A 377 9.45 -16.32 -28.50
CA PHE A 377 8.54 -16.63 -27.40
C PHE A 377 9.30 -17.33 -26.27
N ASP A 378 9.38 -16.69 -25.10
CA ASP A 378 9.87 -17.30 -23.87
C ASP A 378 8.79 -17.21 -22.79
N GLY A 379 8.04 -18.30 -22.60
CA GLY A 379 6.92 -18.36 -21.65
C GLY A 379 7.33 -18.07 -20.20
N TYR A 380 8.62 -18.20 -19.85
CA TYR A 380 9.15 -17.93 -18.51
C TYR A 380 9.99 -16.66 -18.44
N ARG A 381 10.03 -15.84 -19.49
CA ARG A 381 10.75 -14.56 -19.51
C ARG A 381 10.49 -13.72 -18.26
N PHE A 382 9.22 -13.56 -17.90
CA PHE A 382 8.80 -12.72 -16.78
C PHE A 382 8.85 -13.43 -15.42
N GLU A 383 8.88 -14.76 -15.42
CA GLU A 383 9.20 -15.53 -14.22
C GLU A 383 10.68 -15.35 -13.86
N LYS A 384 11.60 -15.54 -14.82
CA LYS A 384 13.05 -15.31 -14.65
C LYS A 384 13.35 -13.87 -14.23
N LEU A 385 12.73 -12.88 -14.88
CA LEU A 385 12.92 -11.47 -14.51
C LEU A 385 12.45 -11.17 -13.08
N ARG A 386 11.45 -11.90 -12.55
CA ARG A 386 10.99 -11.78 -11.16
C ARG A 386 11.86 -12.52 -10.16
N GLN A 387 12.74 -13.42 -10.58
CA GLN A 387 13.74 -14.03 -9.70
C GLN A 387 14.91 -13.08 -9.39
N ILE A 388 15.11 -12.06 -10.21
CA ILE A 388 16.13 -11.03 -9.98
C ILE A 388 15.72 -10.21 -8.76
N LYS A 389 16.62 -10.10 -7.77
CA LYS A 389 16.38 -9.34 -6.54
C LYS A 389 15.95 -7.90 -6.83
N GLY A 390 14.82 -7.47 -6.28
CA GLY A 390 14.21 -6.15 -6.51
C GLY A 390 13.18 -6.09 -7.64
N ASN A 391 12.96 -7.20 -8.37
CA ASN A 391 11.96 -7.32 -9.44
C ASN A 391 10.80 -8.26 -9.10
N GLU A 392 10.73 -8.78 -7.88
CA GLU A 392 9.79 -9.83 -7.44
C GLU A 392 8.32 -9.46 -7.76
N TYR A 393 8.01 -8.16 -7.75
CA TYR A 393 6.67 -7.62 -8.02
C TYR A 393 6.54 -6.84 -9.34
N LYS A 394 7.59 -6.74 -10.17
CA LYS A 394 7.64 -5.80 -11.32
C LYS A 394 7.15 -6.32 -12.68
N TYR A 395 6.85 -7.61 -12.81
CA TYR A 395 6.48 -8.20 -14.10
C TYR A 395 5.29 -9.16 -14.04
N GLN A 396 4.32 -8.85 -13.18
CA GLN A 396 3.07 -9.62 -13.13
C GLN A 396 2.24 -9.40 -14.40
N PHE A 397 1.36 -10.33 -14.76
CA PHE A 397 0.51 -10.19 -15.94
C PHE A 397 -0.28 -8.88 -15.94
N SER A 398 -0.79 -8.45 -14.77
CA SER A 398 -1.52 -7.19 -14.57
C SER A 398 -0.65 -5.95 -14.31
N SER A 399 0.69 -6.07 -14.37
CA SER A 399 1.59 -4.93 -14.17
C SER A 399 1.56 -3.99 -15.37
N ILE A 400 1.85 -2.71 -15.11
CA ILE A 400 1.98 -1.65 -16.12
C ILE A 400 3.39 -1.09 -16.07
N SER A 401 3.96 -0.73 -17.22
CA SER A 401 5.30 -0.11 -17.29
C SER A 401 5.46 0.70 -18.56
N ALA A 402 6.44 1.60 -18.61
CA ALA A 402 6.78 2.31 -19.85
C ALA A 402 7.41 1.39 -20.91
N SER A 403 7.81 0.17 -20.52
CA SER A 403 8.36 -0.87 -21.39
C SER A 403 7.31 -1.81 -21.98
N GLU A 404 6.05 -1.77 -21.51
CA GLU A 404 4.99 -2.66 -21.98
C GLU A 404 3.63 -1.98 -21.87
N LEU A 405 2.94 -1.80 -22.99
CA LEU A 405 1.76 -0.92 -23.08
C LEU A 405 0.43 -1.66 -23.22
N ASN A 406 0.41 -2.98 -22.95
CA ASN A 406 -0.74 -3.84 -23.27
C ASN A 406 -1.98 -3.54 -22.43
N TRP A 407 -1.80 -3.17 -21.16
CA TRP A 407 -2.86 -2.66 -20.30
C TRP A 407 -3.01 -1.13 -20.36
N GLY A 408 -2.31 -0.46 -21.26
CA GLY A 408 -2.13 0.99 -21.26
C GLY A 408 -1.05 1.45 -20.26
N TYR A 409 -0.93 2.76 -20.09
CA TYR A 409 0.06 3.40 -19.22
C TYR A 409 -0.50 4.71 -18.65
N GLY A 410 -0.09 5.07 -17.43
CA GLY A 410 -0.54 6.28 -16.73
C GLY A 410 -1.96 6.22 -16.16
N THR A 411 -2.60 7.39 -16.00
CA THR A 411 -3.89 7.60 -15.30
C THR A 411 -5.07 6.86 -15.92
N HIS A 412 -4.98 6.50 -17.21
CA HIS A 412 -6.00 5.72 -17.91
C HIS A 412 -5.48 4.36 -18.37
N SER A 413 -4.60 3.74 -17.58
CA SER A 413 -4.39 2.29 -17.67
C SER A 413 -5.70 1.55 -17.40
N CYS A 414 -5.81 0.33 -17.93
CA CYS A 414 -7.03 -0.46 -17.89
C CYS A 414 -7.51 -0.63 -16.43
N PRO A 415 -8.72 -0.13 -16.12
CA PRO A 415 -9.24 -0.16 -14.75
C PRO A 415 -9.65 -1.58 -14.31
N GLY A 416 -9.96 -2.46 -15.27
CA GLY A 416 -10.35 -3.85 -15.01
C GLY A 416 -9.21 -4.87 -15.00
N ARG A 417 -7.93 -4.46 -15.16
CA ARG A 417 -6.81 -5.39 -15.42
C ARG A 417 -6.59 -6.47 -14.35
N HIS A 418 -6.78 -6.14 -13.08
CA HIS A 418 -6.61 -7.10 -11.98
C HIS A 418 -7.74 -8.13 -11.96
N PHE A 419 -8.97 -7.67 -12.17
CA PHE A 419 -10.13 -8.54 -12.33
C PHE A 419 -9.97 -9.45 -13.56
N ALA A 420 -9.61 -8.87 -14.71
CA ALA A 420 -9.34 -9.58 -15.95
C ALA A 420 -8.24 -10.65 -15.80
N SER A 421 -7.14 -10.31 -15.14
CA SER A 421 -6.04 -11.24 -14.84
C SER A 421 -6.52 -12.44 -14.02
N ASN A 422 -7.25 -12.19 -12.93
CA ASN A 422 -7.79 -13.27 -12.09
C ASN A 422 -8.77 -14.13 -12.87
N GLN A 423 -9.64 -13.49 -13.65
CA GLN A 423 -10.63 -14.17 -14.46
C GLN A 423 -10.00 -15.11 -15.49
N VAL A 424 -9.01 -14.62 -16.25
CA VAL A 424 -8.31 -15.40 -17.28
C VAL A 424 -7.56 -16.58 -16.64
N LYS A 425 -6.90 -16.36 -15.49
CA LYS A 425 -6.21 -17.44 -14.75
C LYS A 425 -7.17 -18.51 -14.26
N VAL A 426 -8.33 -18.15 -13.71
CA VAL A 426 -9.35 -19.11 -13.26
C VAL A 426 -9.89 -19.92 -14.44
N ILE A 427 -10.22 -19.29 -15.57
CA ILE A 427 -10.65 -20.01 -16.79
C ILE A 427 -9.57 -20.97 -17.27
N ILE A 428 -8.31 -20.52 -17.34
CA ILE A 428 -7.17 -21.34 -17.78
C ILE A 428 -6.94 -22.51 -16.84
N ALA A 429 -6.98 -22.28 -15.52
CA ALA A 429 -6.86 -23.34 -14.54
C ALA A 429 -7.93 -24.41 -14.74
N GLU A 430 -9.19 -24.02 -14.86
CA GLU A 430 -10.28 -24.97 -15.10
C GLU A 430 -10.14 -25.73 -16.43
N LEU A 431 -9.76 -25.04 -17.51
CA LEU A 431 -9.59 -25.65 -18.83
C LEU A 431 -8.40 -26.61 -18.89
N LEU A 432 -7.21 -26.20 -18.41
CA LEU A 432 -6.00 -27.02 -18.45
C LEU A 432 -6.07 -28.24 -17.52
N MET A 433 -6.79 -28.13 -16.40
CA MET A 433 -6.94 -29.23 -15.45
C MET A 433 -7.98 -30.26 -15.88
N LYS A 434 -9.00 -29.86 -16.66
CA LYS A 434 -10.08 -30.77 -17.10
C LYS A 434 -9.90 -31.35 -18.50
N TYR A 435 -9.12 -30.68 -19.36
CA TYR A 435 -9.05 -31.05 -20.77
C TYR A 435 -7.61 -31.12 -21.30
N ASP A 436 -7.43 -31.97 -22.31
CA ASP A 436 -6.30 -31.96 -23.22
C ASP A 436 -6.67 -31.24 -24.51
N PHE A 437 -5.68 -30.57 -25.11
CA PHE A 437 -5.84 -29.75 -26.30
C PHE A 437 -4.75 -30.09 -27.33
N ARG A 438 -5.06 -29.97 -28.62
CA ARG A 438 -4.07 -30.03 -29.73
C ARG A 438 -4.59 -29.29 -30.96
N PHE A 439 -3.73 -28.86 -31.88
CA PHE A 439 -4.19 -28.38 -33.19
C PHE A 439 -4.82 -29.51 -34.01
N GLU A 440 -5.83 -29.19 -34.81
CA GLU A 440 -6.50 -30.15 -35.70
C GLU A 440 -5.55 -30.71 -36.78
N GLU A 441 -4.59 -29.91 -37.25
CA GLU A 441 -3.61 -30.29 -38.28
C GLU A 441 -2.53 -31.27 -37.78
N ASN A 442 -2.36 -31.45 -36.46
CA ASN A 442 -1.36 -32.35 -35.86
C ASN A 442 -1.74 -33.85 -35.91
N ILE A 443 -2.64 -34.26 -36.80
CA ILE A 443 -3.08 -35.66 -36.92
C ILE A 443 -2.15 -36.48 -37.83
N GLN A 444 -1.32 -35.86 -38.68
CA GLN A 444 -0.60 -36.61 -39.72
C GLN A 444 0.91 -36.36 -39.90
N ASP A 445 1.51 -35.31 -39.34
CA ASP A 445 2.94 -35.05 -39.56
C ASP A 445 3.67 -34.66 -38.27
N ASN A 446 4.84 -35.26 -38.06
CA ASN A 446 5.81 -34.98 -36.99
C ASN A 446 6.43 -33.55 -37.08
N GLN A 447 5.69 -32.59 -37.64
CA GLN A 447 6.11 -31.20 -37.75
C GLN A 447 5.79 -30.44 -36.45
N THR A 448 6.63 -29.46 -36.12
CA THR A 448 6.43 -28.59 -34.96
C THR A 448 5.07 -27.89 -35.04
N PRO A 449 4.24 -27.92 -33.98
CA PRO A 449 2.92 -27.30 -33.99
C PRO A 449 3.01 -25.81 -34.36
N LYS A 450 2.38 -25.40 -35.47
CA LYS A 450 2.45 -24.01 -35.93
C LYS A 450 1.26 -23.20 -35.43
N ARG A 451 1.55 -22.09 -34.76
CA ARG A 451 0.55 -21.11 -34.31
C ARG A 451 -0.25 -20.53 -35.50
N PRO A 452 -1.60 -20.47 -35.45
CA PRO A 452 -2.41 -19.77 -36.43
C PRO A 452 -2.03 -18.28 -36.54
N ALA A 453 -2.06 -17.70 -37.75
CA ALA A 453 -1.73 -16.29 -37.97
C ALA A 453 -2.82 -15.34 -37.43
N ASN A 454 -2.44 -14.14 -36.97
CA ASN A 454 -3.41 -13.13 -36.55
C ASN A 454 -4.03 -12.40 -37.77
N ASN A 455 -5.27 -11.97 -37.61
CA ASN A 455 -5.95 -11.04 -38.51
C ASN A 455 -5.75 -9.61 -38.02
N PHE A 456 -5.69 -8.65 -38.93
CA PHE A 456 -5.50 -7.22 -38.61
C PHE A 456 -6.68 -6.42 -39.13
N ASP A 457 -7.22 -5.54 -38.27
CA ASP A 457 -8.24 -4.56 -38.65
C ASP A 457 -7.83 -3.17 -38.19
N GLY A 458 -7.24 -2.42 -39.12
CA GLY A 458 -6.61 -1.14 -38.87
C GLY A 458 -5.45 -1.29 -37.89
N VAL A 459 -5.65 -0.80 -36.67
CA VAL A 459 -4.66 -0.86 -35.58
C VAL A 459 -4.95 -1.99 -34.59
N ARG A 460 -6.01 -2.78 -34.80
CA ARG A 460 -6.39 -3.91 -33.94
C ARG A 460 -5.78 -5.20 -34.44
N ILE A 461 -5.40 -6.07 -33.51
CA ILE A 461 -4.94 -7.43 -33.78
C ILE A 461 -6.03 -8.37 -33.27
N MET A 462 -6.44 -9.32 -34.11
CA MET A 462 -7.46 -10.31 -33.79
C MET A 462 -6.88 -11.71 -33.99
N PRO A 463 -7.18 -12.67 -33.10
CA PRO A 463 -6.86 -14.07 -33.36
C PRO A 463 -7.64 -14.57 -34.60
N ASN A 464 -7.12 -15.58 -35.29
CA ASN A 464 -7.82 -16.21 -36.41
C ASN A 464 -9.18 -16.77 -35.93
N PRO A 465 -10.32 -16.26 -36.43
CA PRO A 465 -11.64 -16.71 -36.00
C PRO A 465 -12.02 -18.09 -36.56
N GLU A 466 -11.37 -18.54 -37.63
CA GLU A 466 -11.63 -19.81 -38.31
C GLU A 466 -10.81 -20.98 -37.75
N ALA A 467 -9.77 -20.68 -36.96
CA ALA A 467 -8.90 -21.71 -36.41
C ALA A 467 -9.64 -22.64 -35.44
N ARG A 468 -9.38 -23.93 -35.60
CA ARG A 468 -9.95 -25.03 -34.81
C ARG A 468 -8.86 -25.75 -34.04
N ILE A 469 -9.21 -26.15 -32.83
CA ILE A 469 -8.40 -27.05 -32.01
C ILE A 469 -9.21 -28.29 -31.69
N MET A 470 -8.54 -29.38 -31.36
CA MET A 470 -9.18 -30.57 -30.80
C MET A 470 -9.13 -30.47 -29.27
N ILE A 471 -10.22 -30.85 -28.61
CA ILE A 471 -10.34 -30.92 -27.15
C ILE A 471 -10.85 -32.30 -26.73
N ARG A 472 -10.35 -32.80 -25.60
CA ARG A 472 -10.82 -34.04 -24.97
C ARG A 472 -10.74 -33.92 -23.45
N SER A 473 -11.65 -34.53 -22.72
CA SER A 473 -11.61 -34.60 -21.26
C SER A 473 -10.44 -35.47 -20.81
N ARG A 474 -9.73 -35.05 -19.76
CA ARG A 474 -8.64 -35.81 -19.16
C ARG A 474 -9.19 -37.00 -18.38
N GLU A 475 -8.54 -38.15 -18.52
CA GLU A 475 -8.80 -39.30 -17.65
C GLU A 475 -8.24 -39.01 -16.25
N VAL A 476 -9.10 -39.08 -15.23
CA VAL A 476 -8.65 -38.96 -13.84
C VAL A 476 -7.97 -40.26 -13.45
N GLY A 477 -6.66 -40.37 -13.70
CA GLY A 477 -5.84 -41.54 -13.42
C GLY A 477 -4.76 -41.29 -12.37
N ALA A 478 -4.89 -41.98 -11.23
CA ALA A 478 -3.86 -42.39 -10.27
C ALA A 478 -2.69 -41.42 -9.97
N ILE A 479 -2.75 -40.79 -8.80
CA ILE A 479 -1.57 -40.31 -8.08
C ILE A 479 -0.58 -41.49 -7.93
N CYS A 480 0.68 -41.27 -8.32
CA CYS A 480 1.78 -42.20 -8.11
C CYS A 480 1.83 -42.67 -6.65
N SER A 481 1.52 -43.95 -6.45
CA SER A 481 1.78 -44.71 -5.24
C SER A 481 3.29 -44.81 -4.99
N VAL A 482 3.75 -44.25 -3.87
CA VAL A 482 5.07 -44.56 -3.31
C VAL A 482 5.02 -45.99 -2.73
N PRO A 483 6.05 -46.84 -2.88
CA PRO A 483 5.99 -48.24 -2.44
C PRO A 483 5.88 -48.38 -0.92
N GLU A 484 5.00 -49.29 -0.48
CA GLU A 484 4.92 -49.79 0.89
C GLU A 484 6.22 -50.50 1.30
N GLU A 485 6.86 -50.05 2.39
CA GLU A 485 7.73 -50.92 3.19
C GLU A 485 6.97 -51.43 4.40
N ARG A 486 6.89 -52.77 4.48
CA ARG A 486 6.33 -53.54 5.58
C ARG A 486 7.27 -53.58 6.78
N ASP A 487 6.69 -53.20 7.91
CA ASP A 487 6.59 -53.99 9.15
C ASP A 487 7.90 -54.48 9.83
N ARG A 488 8.12 -53.96 11.05
CA ARG A 488 8.45 -54.76 12.24
C ARG A 488 8.15 -53.96 13.51
N GLY A 489 7.12 -54.41 14.24
CA GLY A 489 6.58 -53.73 15.42
C GLY A 489 7.11 -54.14 16.79
N LYS A 490 6.18 -53.91 17.74
CA LYS A 490 6.03 -54.35 19.14
C LYS A 490 6.46 -53.38 20.24
N GLY A 491 5.48 -53.09 21.12
CA GLY A 491 5.72 -53.03 22.56
C GLY A 491 4.82 -52.07 23.34
N ASP A 492 3.67 -52.57 23.79
CA ASP A 492 2.77 -51.97 24.76
C ASP A 492 3.46 -51.39 26.02
N ARG A 493 2.86 -50.36 26.63
CA ARG A 493 2.33 -50.45 28.02
C ARG A 493 1.55 -49.21 28.49
N ILE A 494 0.35 -49.52 28.95
CA ILE A 494 -0.58 -48.74 29.79
C ILE A 494 0.02 -48.55 31.19
N TYR A 495 -0.17 -47.37 31.82
CA TYR A 495 -0.51 -47.26 33.25
C TYR A 495 -1.19 -45.91 33.58
N ARG A 496 -2.41 -46.01 34.12
CA ARG A 496 -3.08 -44.98 34.95
C ARG A 496 -2.38 -44.93 36.32
N ALA A 497 -2.27 -43.74 36.92
CA ALA A 497 -2.59 -43.55 38.34
C ALA A 497 -2.75 -42.06 38.69
N SER A 498 -3.90 -41.75 39.25
CA SER A 498 -4.27 -40.55 40.01
C SER A 498 -3.42 -40.35 41.26
N ASN A 499 -3.26 -39.11 41.72
CA ASN A 499 -3.42 -38.80 43.14
C ASN A 499 -3.80 -37.34 43.39
N HIS A 500 -4.85 -37.19 44.19
CA HIS A 500 -5.27 -35.96 44.87
C HIS A 500 -4.23 -35.52 45.90
N SER A 501 -4.07 -34.21 46.07
CA SER A 501 -4.13 -33.62 47.41
C SER A 501 -4.65 -32.18 47.32
N ARG A 502 -5.48 -31.86 48.31
CA ARG A 502 -6.22 -30.61 48.53
C ARG A 502 -5.66 -30.06 49.85
N VAL A 503 -5.68 -28.74 50.04
CA VAL A 503 -6.04 -28.00 51.28
C VAL A 503 -5.21 -26.72 51.51
N ASN A 504 -5.97 -25.62 51.50
CA ASN A 504 -5.93 -24.36 52.26
C ASN A 504 -4.73 -23.40 52.21
N GLY A 505 -5.08 -22.15 51.91
CA GLY A 505 -4.23 -20.98 52.08
C GLY A 505 -4.21 -20.45 53.52
N THR A 506 -3.42 -19.39 53.70
CA THR A 506 -3.66 -18.27 54.63
C THR A 506 -2.65 -17.16 54.33
N ASN A 507 -3.15 -15.93 54.42
CA ASN A 507 -2.40 -14.67 54.37
C ASN A 507 -1.13 -14.68 55.22
N LYS A 508 -0.02 -14.18 54.67
CA LYS A 508 1.02 -13.50 55.45
C LYS A 508 1.56 -12.29 54.70
N SER A 509 1.37 -11.14 55.35
CA SER A 509 2.08 -9.88 55.17
C SER A 509 3.59 -10.08 54.98
N PHE A 510 4.17 -9.45 53.96
CA PHE A 510 5.63 -9.37 53.81
C PHE A 510 6.10 -7.94 54.08
N ASN A 511 6.98 -7.84 55.07
CA ASN A 511 7.71 -6.65 55.47
C ASN A 511 8.74 -6.27 54.40
N PHE A 512 8.80 -4.97 54.12
CA PHE A 512 9.91 -4.31 53.44
C PHE A 512 11.19 -4.43 54.27
N THR A 513 12.21 -5.17 53.80
CA THR A 513 13.65 -4.90 54.01
C THR A 513 14.52 -6.07 53.48
N GLU A 514 14.52 -6.36 52.18
CA GLU A 514 15.40 -7.40 51.62
C GLU A 514 15.93 -7.13 50.19
N GLU A 515 15.99 -5.87 49.74
CA GLU A 515 16.38 -5.55 48.34
C GLU A 515 17.89 -5.54 48.06
N ALA A 516 18.77 -5.74 49.04
CA ALA A 516 20.21 -5.57 48.82
C ALA A 516 20.99 -6.82 48.36
N ASN A 517 20.37 -8.01 48.25
CA ASN A 517 21.14 -9.25 48.08
C ASN A 517 20.59 -10.27 47.06
N MET A 518 19.79 -9.85 46.07
CA MET A 518 19.48 -10.76 44.96
C MET A 518 20.64 -10.81 43.96
N SER A 519 21.29 -11.97 43.89
CA SER A 519 22.21 -12.31 42.79
C SER A 519 21.44 -12.34 41.47
N ILE A 520 22.05 -11.84 40.39
CA ILE A 520 21.43 -11.89 39.06
C ILE A 520 21.20 -13.37 38.68
N PRO A 521 19.99 -13.76 38.24
CA PRO A 521 19.69 -15.15 37.91
C PRO A 521 20.62 -15.70 36.81
N ALA A 522 20.94 -17.00 36.91
CA ALA A 522 21.73 -17.69 35.89
C ALA A 522 20.97 -17.87 34.56
N SER A 523 19.63 -17.91 34.61
CA SER A 523 18.78 -18.03 33.44
C SER A 523 17.41 -17.36 33.63
N CYS A 524 16.76 -17.01 32.53
CA CYS A 524 15.37 -16.57 32.46
C CYS A 524 14.74 -16.98 31.13
N THR A 525 13.42 -16.82 30.96
CA THR A 525 12.80 -17.02 29.64
C THR A 525 13.08 -15.83 28.72
N ALA A 526 12.82 -14.61 29.18
CA ALA A 526 13.08 -13.39 28.40
C ALA A 526 14.02 -12.44 29.15
N LEU A 527 15.13 -12.11 28.51
CA LEU A 527 16.02 -11.04 28.96
C LEU A 527 15.64 -9.73 28.28
N VAL A 528 15.29 -8.72 29.06
CA VAL A 528 15.08 -7.35 28.58
C VAL A 528 16.29 -6.50 28.99
N VAL A 529 16.89 -5.79 28.04
CA VAL A 529 18.08 -4.98 28.26
C VAL A 529 17.75 -3.51 28.05
N GLY A 530 17.84 -2.71 29.10
CA GLY A 530 17.45 -1.30 29.17
C GLY A 530 16.12 -1.10 29.90
N GLY A 531 16.13 -0.32 30.99
CA GLY A 531 15.00 -0.07 31.89
C GLY A 531 14.24 1.23 31.60
N GLY A 532 14.45 1.84 30.43
CA GLY A 532 13.62 2.95 29.97
C GLY A 532 12.18 2.52 29.63
N PRO A 533 11.35 3.43 29.11
CA PRO A 533 9.93 3.17 28.84
C PRO A 533 9.66 1.90 28.04
N ALA A 534 10.39 1.65 26.94
CA ALA A 534 10.20 0.46 26.10
C ALA A 534 10.45 -0.85 26.86
N GLY A 535 11.58 -0.96 27.56
CA GLY A 535 11.99 -2.19 28.23
C GLY A 535 11.16 -2.48 29.47
N SER A 536 10.92 -1.47 30.31
CA SER A 536 10.09 -1.63 31.51
C SER A 536 8.63 -1.95 31.16
N TYR A 537 8.12 -1.40 30.05
CA TYR A 537 6.80 -1.75 29.54
C TYR A 537 6.74 -3.17 28.97
N ALA A 538 7.70 -3.57 28.13
CA ALA A 538 7.79 -4.92 27.58
C ALA A 538 7.90 -5.97 28.70
N ALA A 539 8.73 -5.69 29.72
CA ALA A 539 8.86 -6.54 30.90
C ALA A 539 7.51 -6.68 31.61
N SER A 540 6.84 -5.56 31.95
CA SER A 540 5.52 -5.57 32.59
C SER A 540 4.48 -6.37 31.81
N ALA A 541 4.43 -6.20 30.48
CA ALA A 541 3.50 -6.94 29.63
C ALA A 541 3.80 -8.45 29.60
N LEU A 542 5.07 -8.85 29.58
CA LEU A 542 5.49 -10.25 29.59
C LEU A 542 5.23 -10.94 30.93
N VAL A 543 5.56 -10.32 32.08
CA VAL A 543 5.30 -10.94 33.39
C VAL A 543 3.81 -11.09 33.70
N ARG A 544 2.97 -10.16 33.22
CA ARG A 544 1.51 -10.31 33.30
C ARG A 544 0.97 -11.54 32.57
N GLU A 545 1.76 -12.10 31.65
CA GLU A 545 1.45 -13.32 30.90
C GLU A 545 2.16 -14.58 31.45
N GLY A 546 2.80 -14.45 32.61
CA GLY A 546 3.48 -15.57 33.30
C GLY A 546 4.87 -15.89 32.75
N VAL A 547 5.50 -15.00 31.99
CA VAL A 547 6.87 -15.18 31.49
C VAL A 547 7.89 -14.85 32.59
N ASP A 548 8.92 -15.68 32.76
CA ASP A 548 10.05 -15.35 33.64
C ASP A 548 10.96 -14.31 32.98
N VAL A 549 10.89 -13.08 33.47
CA VAL A 549 11.59 -11.93 32.90
C VAL A 549 12.66 -11.41 33.85
N VAL A 550 13.87 -11.21 33.30
CA VAL A 550 14.93 -10.42 33.93
C VAL A 550 15.11 -9.12 33.13
N LEU A 551 15.08 -7.98 33.83
CA LEU A 551 15.27 -6.65 33.24
C LEU A 551 16.57 -6.05 33.78
N LEU A 552 17.55 -5.83 32.90
CA LEU A 552 18.85 -5.26 33.26
C LEU A 552 18.98 -3.83 32.70
N GLU A 553 19.12 -2.84 33.57
CA GLU A 553 19.40 -1.44 33.23
C GLU A 553 20.83 -1.08 33.59
N ALA A 554 21.53 -0.40 32.69
CA ALA A 554 22.94 -0.07 32.86
C ALA A 554 23.16 1.05 33.89
N ASP A 555 22.26 2.03 33.97
CA ASP A 555 22.32 3.15 34.92
C ASP A 555 21.57 2.85 36.22
N VAL A 556 21.82 3.64 37.26
CA VAL A 556 21.12 3.51 38.54
C VAL A 556 19.96 4.50 38.54
N PHE A 557 18.75 4.04 38.85
CA PHE A 557 17.57 4.89 38.94
C PHE A 557 17.53 5.65 40.29
N PRO A 558 16.94 6.87 40.33
CA PRO A 558 16.45 7.65 39.19
C PRO A 558 17.60 8.23 38.37
N ARG A 559 17.52 8.16 37.03
CA ARG A 559 18.54 8.70 36.11
C ARG A 559 17.98 9.72 35.14
N TYR A 560 18.77 10.77 34.89
CA TYR A 560 18.39 11.82 33.94
C TYR A 560 18.13 11.27 32.53
N HIS A 561 17.09 11.77 31.86
CA HIS A 561 16.83 11.56 30.44
C HIS A 561 15.98 12.73 29.90
N ILE A 562 16.06 13.02 28.60
CA ILE A 562 15.23 14.04 27.93
C ILE A 562 13.98 13.42 27.26
N GLY A 563 12.94 14.21 27.01
CA GLY A 563 11.69 13.78 26.35
C GLY A 563 10.53 13.81 27.34
N GLU A 564 10.13 15.02 27.73
CA GLU A 564 9.33 15.30 28.93
C GLU A 564 7.84 15.51 28.62
N SER A 565 7.48 15.85 27.38
CA SER A 565 6.09 15.99 26.94
C SER A 565 5.55 14.63 26.44
N MET A 566 4.43 14.17 26.98
CA MET A 566 3.78 12.91 26.58
C MET A 566 2.59 13.12 25.63
N LEU A 567 2.13 12.03 25.00
CA LEU A 567 0.94 11.99 24.15
C LEU A 567 -0.24 11.31 24.86
N PRO A 568 -1.50 11.62 24.50
CA PRO A 568 -2.69 11.00 25.08
C PRO A 568 -2.70 9.47 25.05
N SER A 569 -2.18 8.89 23.96
CA SER A 569 -2.03 7.43 23.80
C SER A 569 -1.27 6.74 24.95
N ILE A 570 -0.36 7.42 25.64
CA ILE A 570 0.39 6.85 26.77
C ILE A 570 -0.55 6.34 27.87
N ARG A 571 -1.64 7.06 28.14
CA ARG A 571 -2.66 6.67 29.11
C ARG A 571 -3.22 5.27 28.85
N HIS A 572 -3.50 4.94 27.58
CA HIS A 572 -4.03 3.63 27.20
C HIS A 572 -3.00 2.52 27.45
N PHE A 573 -1.73 2.78 27.15
CA PHE A 573 -0.66 1.84 27.46
C PHE A 573 -0.48 1.65 28.97
N LEU A 574 -0.46 2.73 29.74
CA LEU A 574 -0.36 2.66 31.20
C LEU A 574 -1.52 1.88 31.82
N ARG A 575 -2.76 2.08 31.34
CA ARG A 575 -3.92 1.27 31.75
C ARG A 575 -3.72 -0.21 31.42
N PHE A 576 -3.18 -0.52 30.25
CA PHE A 576 -2.91 -1.90 29.86
C PHE A 576 -1.92 -2.61 30.78
N ILE A 577 -1.04 -1.88 31.49
CA ILE A 577 -0.14 -2.44 32.51
C ILE A 577 -0.57 -2.12 33.96
N ASP A 578 -1.76 -1.58 34.19
CA ASP A 578 -2.29 -1.18 35.52
C ASP A 578 -1.43 -0.08 36.22
N LEU A 579 -0.80 0.82 35.45
CA LEU A 579 0.09 1.89 35.94
C LEU A 579 -0.54 3.30 35.89
N ASP A 580 -1.66 3.49 35.19
CA ASP A 580 -2.29 4.80 34.93
C ASP A 580 -2.56 5.62 36.20
N SER A 581 -3.15 5.00 37.22
CA SER A 581 -3.50 5.66 38.48
C SER A 581 -2.29 6.18 39.26
N LYS A 582 -1.12 5.54 39.13
CA LYS A 582 0.12 6.04 39.75
C LYS A 582 0.63 7.28 39.04
N PHE A 583 0.49 7.37 37.72
CA PHE A 583 0.83 8.58 36.97
C PHE A 583 -0.11 9.74 37.32
N ASP A 584 -1.41 9.48 37.40
CA ASP A 584 -2.41 10.48 37.81
C ASP A 584 -2.16 11.01 39.24
N SER A 585 -1.79 10.14 40.17
CA SER A 585 -1.57 10.52 41.57
C SER A 585 -0.16 11.08 41.86
N TYR A 586 0.78 10.96 40.93
CA TYR A 586 2.15 11.43 41.15
C TYR A 586 2.25 12.96 41.20
N GLY A 587 1.36 13.66 40.47
CA GLY A 587 1.35 15.13 40.40
C GLY A 587 2.14 15.71 39.23
N PHE A 588 2.38 14.95 38.16
CA PHE A 588 2.90 15.50 36.91
C PHE A 588 1.97 16.58 36.34
N VAL A 589 2.53 17.54 35.60
CA VAL A 589 1.73 18.61 35.00
C VAL A 589 0.78 18.00 33.97
N GLN A 590 -0.52 18.26 34.16
CA GLN A 590 -1.55 17.86 33.21
C GLN A 590 -1.41 18.67 31.91
N LYS A 591 -1.35 17.95 30.79
CA LYS A 591 -1.24 18.49 29.44
C LYS A 591 -2.55 18.24 28.70
N ASN A 592 -3.33 19.29 28.50
CA ASN A 592 -4.62 19.27 27.79
C ASN A 592 -4.46 19.43 26.27
N GLY A 593 -3.31 19.90 25.82
CA GLY A 593 -3.01 20.06 24.41
C GLY A 593 -1.55 20.45 24.16
N ALA A 594 -1.30 21.04 23.00
CA ALA A 594 -0.02 21.68 22.69
C ALA A 594 -0.21 22.73 21.59
N ALA A 595 0.47 23.86 21.72
CA ALA A 595 0.41 24.97 20.77
C ALA A 595 1.69 25.05 19.91
N PHE A 596 1.51 25.27 18.60
CA PHE A 596 2.57 25.22 17.60
C PHE A 596 2.50 26.45 16.70
N LYS A 597 3.47 27.35 16.81
CA LYS A 597 3.64 28.50 15.93
C LYS A 597 4.73 28.20 14.89
N LEU A 598 4.31 27.92 13.66
CA LEU A 598 5.22 27.45 12.60
C LEU A 598 5.88 28.58 11.79
N ASN A 599 5.25 29.76 11.73
CA ASN A 599 5.73 30.93 10.98
C ASN A 599 5.00 32.21 11.44
N SER A 600 4.80 33.20 10.55
CA SER A 600 4.13 34.47 10.89
C SER A 600 2.64 34.32 11.22
N LYS A 601 1.97 33.24 10.77
CA LYS A 601 0.56 32.93 11.07
C LYS A 601 0.30 32.68 12.58
N PRO A 602 -0.97 32.75 13.01
CA PRO A 602 -1.39 32.32 14.35
C PRO A 602 -0.98 30.87 14.63
N GLU A 603 -0.75 30.55 15.90
CA GLU A 603 -0.41 29.19 16.32
C GLU A 603 -1.56 28.22 16.04
N ALA A 604 -1.21 27.02 15.59
CA ALA A 604 -2.14 25.88 15.64
C ALA A 604 -2.16 25.31 17.06
N TYR A 605 -3.29 24.73 17.43
CA TYR A 605 -3.46 24.09 18.73
C TYR A 605 -4.06 22.70 18.54
N THR A 606 -3.39 21.68 19.09
CA THR A 606 -3.97 20.34 19.18
C THR A 606 -4.64 20.19 20.54
N ASP A 607 -5.97 20.13 20.55
CA ASP A 607 -6.77 20.00 21.75
C ASP A 607 -7.05 18.52 22.04
N PHE A 608 -6.50 17.97 23.13
CA PHE A 608 -6.70 16.57 23.49
C PHE A 608 -8.05 16.36 24.15
N VAL A 609 -8.52 17.34 24.91
CA VAL A 609 -9.76 17.26 25.69
C VAL A 609 -10.99 17.45 24.79
N ALA A 610 -10.94 18.39 23.85
CA ALA A 610 -12.02 18.56 22.88
C ALA A 610 -12.12 17.35 21.93
N ALA A 611 -11.00 16.69 21.64
CA ALA A 611 -10.96 15.54 20.74
C ALA A 611 -11.41 14.22 21.40
N GLY A 612 -10.99 13.95 22.64
CA GLY A 612 -11.23 12.67 23.32
C GLY A 612 -12.01 12.75 24.63
N GLY A 613 -12.57 13.91 24.97
CA GLY A 613 -13.29 14.16 26.22
C GLY A 613 -12.39 14.48 27.43
N PRO A 614 -13.00 14.76 28.60
CA PRO A 614 -12.30 15.25 29.80
C PRO A 614 -11.15 14.37 30.32
N GLY A 615 -11.19 13.07 30.01
CA GLY A 615 -10.17 12.10 30.42
C GLY A 615 -9.01 11.91 29.45
N SER A 616 -8.95 12.66 28.34
CA SER A 616 -7.98 12.44 27.25
C SER A 616 -6.73 13.31 27.32
N TYR A 617 -6.46 13.93 28.47
CA TYR A 617 -5.21 14.66 28.71
C TYR A 617 -3.99 13.72 28.81
N ALA A 618 -2.80 14.29 28.68
CA ALA A 618 -1.50 13.65 28.85
C ALA A 618 -0.71 14.33 29.99
N TRP A 619 0.59 14.05 30.10
CA TRP A 619 1.45 14.64 31.13
C TRP A 619 2.71 15.28 30.56
N ASN A 620 3.17 16.36 31.18
CA ASN A 620 4.57 16.77 31.13
C ASN A 620 5.28 16.24 32.38
N VAL A 621 6.34 15.47 32.18
CA VAL A 621 6.99 14.68 33.23
C VAL A 621 8.45 15.03 33.40
N ILE A 622 8.96 14.86 34.61
CA ILE A 622 10.40 14.74 34.83
C ILE A 622 10.78 13.28 34.54
N ARG A 623 11.58 13.07 33.48
CA ARG A 623 11.84 11.70 32.97
C ARG A 623 12.58 10.79 33.93
N SER A 624 13.43 11.33 34.81
CA SER A 624 14.10 10.51 35.83
C SER A 624 13.12 9.87 36.81
N GLU A 625 11.99 10.52 37.04
CA GLU A 625 10.94 10.07 37.94
C GLU A 625 9.94 9.17 37.21
N ALA A 626 9.47 9.60 36.04
CA ALA A 626 8.55 8.80 35.22
C ALA A 626 9.18 7.45 34.81
N ASP A 627 10.42 7.42 34.35
CA ASP A 627 11.10 6.16 33.99
C ASP A 627 11.26 5.24 35.22
N HIS A 628 11.57 5.82 36.39
CA HIS A 628 11.73 5.08 37.64
C HIS A 628 10.41 4.47 38.13
N LEU A 629 9.30 5.20 38.00
CA LEU A 629 7.96 4.68 38.28
C LEU A 629 7.63 3.48 37.38
N ILE A 630 7.89 3.59 36.08
CA ILE A 630 7.62 2.49 35.12
C ILE A 630 8.53 1.28 35.42
N PHE A 631 9.80 1.52 35.72
CA PHE A 631 10.77 0.47 36.07
C PHE A 631 10.40 -0.26 37.37
N LYS A 632 10.05 0.47 38.42
CA LYS A 632 9.57 -0.11 39.68
C LYS A 632 8.30 -0.92 39.49
N HIS A 633 7.36 -0.38 38.71
CA HIS A 633 6.11 -1.08 38.42
C HIS A 633 6.32 -2.40 37.68
N ALA A 634 7.34 -2.50 36.81
CA ALA A 634 7.73 -3.78 36.21
C ALA A 634 8.16 -4.80 37.29
N GLY A 635 8.92 -4.35 38.28
CA GLY A 635 9.32 -5.17 39.44
C GLY A 635 8.14 -5.60 40.31
N GLU A 636 7.22 -4.67 40.60
CA GLU A 636 5.99 -4.94 41.37
C GLU A 636 5.05 -5.92 40.63
N ASN A 637 5.09 -5.94 39.30
CA ASN A 637 4.38 -6.93 38.47
C ASN A 637 5.09 -8.30 38.39
N GLY A 638 6.27 -8.45 39.00
CA GLY A 638 7.01 -9.70 39.10
C GLY A 638 8.24 -9.83 38.21
N ALA A 639 8.63 -8.78 37.46
CA ALA A 639 9.89 -8.83 36.73
C ALA A 639 11.07 -8.76 37.71
N LYS A 640 12.14 -9.51 37.46
CA LYS A 640 13.37 -9.41 38.25
C LYS A 640 14.18 -8.24 37.70
N THR A 641 14.00 -7.07 38.30
CA THR A 641 14.59 -5.81 37.82
C THR A 641 15.92 -5.53 38.52
N PHE A 642 16.94 -5.14 37.75
CA PHE A 642 18.25 -4.77 38.27
C PHE A 642 18.76 -3.54 37.52
N ASP A 643 19.01 -2.46 38.23
CA ASP A 643 19.66 -1.26 37.72
C ASP A 643 21.16 -1.27 38.08
N GLY A 644 21.95 -0.41 37.42
CA GLY A 644 23.40 -0.45 37.55
C GLY A 644 24.06 -1.72 36.99
N VAL A 645 23.37 -2.49 36.14
CA VAL A 645 23.87 -3.72 35.51
C VAL A 645 23.98 -3.53 34.00
N LYS A 646 25.22 -3.43 33.52
CA LYS A 646 25.49 -3.27 32.09
C LYS A 646 25.63 -4.62 31.41
N VAL A 647 24.85 -4.86 30.36
CA VAL A 647 25.11 -5.96 29.41
C VAL A 647 26.26 -5.58 28.47
N ASN A 648 27.26 -6.45 28.37
CA ASN A 648 28.49 -6.18 27.62
C ASN A 648 28.50 -6.86 26.24
N ALA A 649 28.05 -8.11 26.18
CA ALA A 649 28.00 -8.89 24.96
C ALA A 649 26.89 -9.95 25.00
N ILE A 650 26.31 -10.23 23.83
CA ILE A 650 25.36 -11.29 23.55
C ILE A 650 26.09 -12.40 22.78
N ASN A 651 25.84 -13.65 23.13
CA ASN A 651 26.34 -14.84 22.44
C ASN A 651 25.22 -15.47 21.62
N PHE A 652 25.56 -15.94 20.42
CA PHE A 652 24.64 -16.51 19.44
C PHE A 652 25.03 -17.94 19.07
N GLU A 653 24.03 -18.78 18.84
CA GLU A 653 24.16 -20.15 18.31
C GLU A 653 23.58 -20.24 16.90
N PRO A 654 24.14 -21.06 15.98
CA PRO A 654 23.59 -21.24 14.63
C PRO A 654 22.16 -21.80 14.65
N LEU A 655 21.33 -21.41 13.67
CA LEU A 655 19.92 -21.85 13.57
C LEU A 655 19.74 -23.22 12.90
N SER A 656 20.69 -23.70 12.08
CA SER A 656 20.76 -25.08 11.54
C SER A 656 22.14 -25.42 10.95
N GLU A 657 22.54 -26.71 10.92
CA GLU A 657 23.83 -27.18 10.39
C GLU A 657 23.83 -27.42 8.85
N GLU A 658 22.67 -27.43 8.17
CA GLU A 658 22.56 -27.99 6.81
C GLU A 658 22.54 -26.98 5.63
N ASN A 659 22.52 -25.66 5.84
CA ASN A 659 22.54 -24.70 4.73
C ASN A 659 23.32 -23.42 5.06
N SER A 660 24.63 -23.54 5.29
CA SER A 660 25.52 -22.38 5.36
C SER A 660 26.00 -21.98 3.95
N ASP A 661 25.19 -21.16 3.27
CA ASP A 661 25.64 -20.39 2.11
C ASP A 661 26.63 -19.30 2.61
N PRO A 662 27.87 -19.17 2.09
CA PRO A 662 28.91 -18.29 2.65
C PRO A 662 28.61 -16.77 2.56
N VAL A 663 27.46 -16.38 2.02
CA VAL A 663 27.03 -14.98 1.84
C VAL A 663 25.87 -14.60 2.79
N SER A 664 25.38 -15.53 3.62
CA SER A 664 24.30 -15.28 4.58
C SER A 664 24.77 -14.55 5.85
N THR A 665 24.21 -13.37 6.12
CA THR A 665 24.38 -12.60 7.37
C THR A 665 23.49 -13.14 8.49
N ASP A 666 23.45 -14.45 8.71
CA ASP A 666 22.60 -15.02 9.76
C ASP A 666 23.27 -14.82 11.13
N LEU A 667 22.66 -13.98 11.97
CA LEU A 667 23.18 -13.64 13.30
C LEU A 667 23.12 -14.86 14.25
N GLY A 668 22.30 -15.87 13.93
CA GLY A 668 21.99 -16.99 14.79
C GLY A 668 20.98 -16.63 15.89
N ARG A 669 20.65 -17.61 16.74
CA ARG A 669 19.78 -17.45 17.91
C ARG A 669 20.58 -16.88 19.09
N PRO A 670 20.18 -15.77 19.73
CA PRO A 670 20.81 -15.32 20.96
C PRO A 670 20.44 -16.26 22.12
N VAL A 671 21.43 -16.70 22.89
CA VAL A 671 21.24 -17.72 23.95
C VAL A 671 21.74 -17.29 25.32
N SER A 672 22.66 -16.31 25.37
CA SER A 672 23.16 -15.77 26.62
C SER A 672 23.75 -14.38 26.46
N ALA A 673 23.89 -13.67 27.58
CA ALA A 673 24.56 -12.38 27.64
C ALA A 673 25.50 -12.30 28.85
N THR A 674 26.62 -11.62 28.65
CA THR A 674 27.54 -11.24 29.72
C THR A 674 27.14 -9.90 30.30
N TRP A 675 27.24 -9.77 31.62
CA TRP A 675 26.89 -8.54 32.33
C TRP A 675 27.97 -8.13 33.34
N THR A 676 27.99 -6.85 33.70
CA THR A 676 28.81 -6.31 34.79
C THR A 676 27.99 -5.36 35.65
N ARG A 677 28.02 -5.57 36.97
CA ARG A 677 27.38 -4.70 37.95
C ARG A 677 28.32 -3.53 38.29
N LYS A 678 27.80 -2.30 38.24
CA LYS A 678 28.59 -1.07 38.45
C LYS A 678 29.09 -0.94 39.88
N ALA A 679 28.28 -1.37 40.86
CA ALA A 679 28.53 -1.18 42.29
C ALA A 679 29.77 -1.94 42.79
N ASP A 680 29.90 -3.22 42.45
CA ASP A 680 30.95 -4.12 42.97
C ASP A 680 31.89 -4.66 41.87
N LYS A 681 31.66 -4.27 40.61
CA LYS A 681 32.37 -4.78 39.42
C LYS A 681 32.23 -6.30 39.22
N SER A 682 31.29 -6.94 39.91
CA SER A 682 30.97 -8.35 39.66
C SER A 682 30.48 -8.51 38.22
N SER A 683 30.80 -9.65 37.62
CA SER A 683 30.39 -9.99 36.27
C SER A 683 29.89 -11.42 36.21
N GLY A 684 29.07 -11.70 35.21
CA GLY A 684 28.49 -13.02 35.05
C GLY A 684 27.88 -13.21 33.68
N VAL A 685 27.26 -14.37 33.51
CA VAL A 685 26.54 -14.76 32.29
C VAL A 685 25.12 -15.10 32.71
N ILE A 686 24.15 -14.62 31.93
CA ILE A 686 22.75 -15.02 32.03
C ILE A 686 22.33 -15.70 30.73
N LYS A 687 21.69 -16.87 30.83
CA LYS A 687 21.10 -17.59 29.70
C LYS A 687 19.64 -17.18 29.51
N PHE A 688 19.15 -17.18 28.29
CA PHE A 688 17.75 -16.85 28.00
C PHE A 688 17.25 -17.49 26.72
N GLU A 689 15.93 -17.56 26.57
CA GLU A 689 15.30 -18.03 25.34
C GLU A 689 15.04 -16.89 24.36
N TYR A 690 14.66 -15.71 24.87
CA TYR A 690 14.35 -14.51 24.12
C TYR A 690 15.13 -13.30 24.63
N LEU A 691 15.49 -12.41 23.71
CA LEU A 691 16.14 -11.13 24.00
C LEU A 691 15.28 -9.96 23.49
N VAL A 692 15.07 -8.96 24.35
CA VAL A 692 14.52 -7.65 23.96
C VAL A 692 15.60 -6.58 24.18
N ASP A 693 16.12 -6.03 23.09
CA ASP A 693 17.00 -4.86 23.12
C ASP A 693 16.16 -3.58 23.23
N ALA A 694 16.15 -2.99 24.41
CA ALA A 694 15.52 -1.71 24.73
C ALA A 694 16.55 -0.72 25.29
N THR A 695 17.81 -0.82 24.86
CA THR A 695 18.96 -0.04 25.37
C THR A 695 18.96 1.45 25.00
N GLY A 696 17.80 1.98 24.60
CA GLY A 696 17.65 3.34 24.12
C GLY A 696 18.61 3.66 22.98
N ARG A 697 19.15 4.87 22.96
CA ARG A 697 20.01 5.33 21.86
C ARG A 697 21.27 4.50 21.63
N ALA A 698 21.74 3.74 22.62
CA ALA A 698 22.86 2.83 22.46
C ALA A 698 22.58 1.75 21.40
N GLY A 699 21.34 1.24 21.34
CA GLY A 699 20.89 0.20 20.41
C GLY A 699 21.89 -0.93 20.24
N LEU A 700 22.15 -1.66 21.33
CA LEU A 700 23.15 -2.70 21.42
C LEU A 700 23.16 -3.63 20.19
N VAL A 701 21.99 -4.12 19.78
CA VAL A 701 21.84 -5.04 18.65
C VAL A 701 21.98 -4.32 17.31
N SER A 702 21.25 -3.22 17.10
CA SER A 702 21.21 -2.52 15.81
C SER A 702 22.55 -1.89 15.44
N THR A 703 23.39 -1.55 16.43
CA THR A 703 24.69 -0.90 16.22
C THR A 703 25.86 -1.89 16.25
N LYS A 704 25.90 -2.83 17.21
CA LYS A 704 27.06 -3.72 17.40
C LYS A 704 26.97 -4.99 16.57
N TYR A 705 25.78 -5.58 16.51
CA TYR A 705 25.57 -6.93 15.97
C TYR A 705 25.02 -6.90 14.54
N MET A 706 23.81 -6.37 14.36
CA MET A 706 23.18 -6.28 13.03
C MET A 706 23.77 -5.18 12.16
N LYS A 707 24.33 -4.12 12.77
CA LYS A 707 24.91 -2.94 12.09
C LYS A 707 23.97 -2.37 11.01
N ASN A 708 22.68 -2.35 11.32
CA ASN A 708 21.63 -2.07 10.35
C ASN A 708 20.96 -0.70 10.56
N ARG A 709 21.50 0.13 11.45
CA ARG A 709 21.05 1.50 11.72
C ARG A 709 21.51 2.48 10.63
N THR A 710 20.59 3.33 10.21
CA THR A 710 20.80 4.40 9.23
C THR A 710 20.29 5.73 9.78
N TYR A 711 21.11 6.77 9.76
CA TYR A 711 20.74 8.13 10.16
C TYR A 711 20.05 8.89 9.04
N ASN A 712 19.03 9.69 9.39
CA ASN A 712 18.32 10.57 8.47
C ASN A 712 19.10 11.89 8.31
N GLN A 713 19.90 12.08 7.26
CA GLN A 713 20.62 13.35 7.02
C GLN A 713 19.67 14.56 6.84
N GLY A 714 18.46 14.39 6.32
CA GLY A 714 17.46 15.47 6.21
C GLY A 714 16.96 16.01 7.57
N LEU A 715 17.15 15.25 8.65
CA LEU A 715 16.81 15.62 10.03
C LEU A 715 18.05 15.72 10.91
N LYS A 716 19.18 16.13 10.33
CA LYS A 716 20.41 16.44 11.08
C LYS A 716 20.25 17.72 11.87
N ASN A 717 19.62 17.57 13.01
CA ASN A 717 19.40 18.63 13.97
C ASN A 717 20.32 18.46 15.18
N VAL A 718 20.62 19.58 15.83
CA VAL A 718 21.25 19.67 17.15
C VAL A 718 20.28 20.36 18.08
N ALA A 719 20.16 19.82 19.30
CA ALA A 719 19.31 20.36 20.35
C ALA A 719 20.23 20.84 21.45
N THR A 720 19.97 22.04 21.95
CA THR A 720 20.59 22.55 23.18
C THR A 720 19.49 23.02 24.10
N TRP A 721 19.46 22.55 25.34
CA TRP A 721 18.37 22.85 26.26
C TRP A 721 18.85 23.03 27.68
N GLY A 722 18.02 23.70 28.47
CA GLY A 722 18.19 23.92 29.90
C GLY A 722 16.85 24.10 30.58
N TYR A 723 16.88 24.20 31.91
CA TYR A 723 15.70 24.32 32.76
C TYR A 723 15.65 25.71 33.36
N TRP A 724 14.51 26.36 33.21
CA TRP A 724 14.26 27.72 33.68
C TRP A 724 13.30 27.71 34.86
N LYS A 725 13.48 28.65 35.79
CA LYS A 725 12.56 28.85 36.91
C LYS A 725 11.95 30.24 36.84
N GLY A 726 10.66 30.37 37.16
CA GLY A 726 9.95 31.67 37.11
C GLY A 726 9.40 32.04 35.72
N ALA A 727 9.36 31.09 34.77
CA ALA A 727 8.68 31.28 33.50
C ALA A 727 7.16 31.36 33.70
N SER A 728 6.52 32.28 32.99
CA SER A 728 5.05 32.40 32.94
C SER A 728 4.45 31.23 32.18
N SER A 729 3.24 30.81 32.57
CA SER A 729 2.49 29.80 31.83
C SER A 729 2.05 30.33 30.47
N TYR A 730 2.11 29.49 29.43
CA TYR A 730 1.43 29.77 28.18
C TYR A 730 -0.09 29.76 28.39
N GLY A 731 -0.82 30.69 27.77
CA GLY A 731 -2.29 30.68 27.76
C GLY A 731 -2.98 30.94 29.11
N ILE A 732 -2.38 31.74 30.00
CA ILE A 732 -2.94 32.08 31.33
C ILE A 732 -4.42 32.48 31.23
N GLY A 733 -5.24 31.90 32.11
CA GLY A 733 -6.68 32.18 32.17
C GLY A 733 -7.49 31.53 31.05
N THR A 734 -6.88 30.67 30.23
CA THR A 734 -7.55 29.86 29.21
C THR A 734 -7.44 28.36 29.55
N PRO A 735 -8.24 27.49 28.92
CA PRO A 735 -8.09 26.03 29.08
C PRO A 735 -6.73 25.46 28.66
N ARG A 736 -5.89 26.27 27.98
CA ARG A 736 -4.54 25.93 27.50
C ARG A 736 -3.45 26.22 28.52
N GLU A 737 -3.82 26.72 29.71
CA GLU A 737 -2.86 27.09 30.74
C GLU A 737 -2.00 25.89 31.16
N GLY A 738 -0.69 26.04 31.04
CA GLY A 738 0.28 24.98 31.38
C GLY A 738 0.55 23.96 30.25
N ASP A 739 -0.03 24.15 29.07
CA ASP A 739 0.30 23.32 27.91
C ASP A 739 1.67 23.69 27.32
N PRO A 740 2.37 22.72 26.71
CA PRO A 740 3.59 22.98 25.96
C PRO A 740 3.37 23.96 24.80
N TYR A 741 4.37 24.82 24.59
CA TYR A 741 4.41 25.76 23.48
C TYR A 741 5.65 25.52 22.62
N PHE A 742 5.45 25.51 21.31
CA PHE A 742 6.48 25.27 20.31
C PHE A 742 6.47 26.41 19.32
N GLU A 743 7.62 27.04 19.09
CA GLU A 743 7.72 28.20 18.20
C GLU A 743 8.91 28.07 17.25
N ALA A 744 8.65 28.30 15.97
CA ALA A 744 9.65 28.31 14.92
C ALA A 744 10.62 29.50 15.06
N ILE A 745 11.88 29.29 14.72
CA ILE A 745 12.85 30.37 14.60
C ILE A 745 12.56 31.11 13.30
N ALA A 746 12.39 32.44 13.37
CA ALA A 746 11.88 33.26 12.26
C ALA A 746 12.66 33.11 10.94
N ASP A 747 13.94 32.79 11.00
CA ASP A 747 14.76 32.57 9.81
C ASP A 747 14.68 31.14 9.25
N GLY A 748 13.79 30.29 9.76
CA GLY A 748 13.56 28.92 9.31
C GLY A 748 14.67 27.93 9.69
N SER A 749 15.63 28.33 10.54
CA SER A 749 16.78 27.47 10.90
C SER A 749 16.45 26.37 11.90
N GLY A 750 15.27 26.40 12.50
CA GLY A 750 14.89 25.50 13.58
C GLY A 750 13.65 25.96 14.34
N TRP A 751 13.51 25.49 15.56
CA TRP A 751 12.38 25.76 16.45
C TRP A 751 12.80 25.60 17.91
N VAL A 752 11.94 26.06 18.82
CA VAL A 752 12.17 26.03 20.27
C VAL A 752 10.96 25.41 20.97
N TRP A 753 11.21 24.54 21.96
CA TRP A 753 10.16 24.06 22.86
C TRP A 753 10.17 24.82 24.18
N LEU A 754 8.99 24.90 24.79
CA LEU A 754 8.76 25.30 26.17
C LEU A 754 7.82 24.28 26.80
N ILE A 755 8.30 23.51 27.78
CA ILE A 755 7.55 22.43 28.44
C ILE A 755 7.60 22.66 29.96
N PRO A 756 6.49 23.05 30.60
CA PRO A 756 6.44 23.24 32.05
C PRO A 756 6.43 21.89 32.79
N LEU A 757 7.11 21.81 33.93
CA LEU A 757 7.30 20.62 34.74
C LEU A 757 6.78 20.83 36.17
N HIS A 758 6.49 19.73 36.85
CA HIS A 758 5.80 19.76 38.14
C HIS A 758 6.64 20.27 39.31
N ASP A 759 7.97 20.36 39.17
CA ASP A 759 8.88 20.95 40.15
C ASP A 759 8.98 22.49 40.05
N GLY A 760 8.15 23.09 39.17
CA GLY A 760 8.14 24.53 38.91
C GLY A 760 9.25 24.99 37.97
N THR A 761 10.00 24.06 37.35
CA THR A 761 10.90 24.37 36.25
C THR A 761 10.21 24.23 34.89
N THR A 762 10.78 24.89 33.88
CA THR A 762 10.32 24.83 32.50
C THR A 762 11.50 24.41 31.63
N SER A 763 11.35 23.28 30.95
CA SER A 763 12.33 22.78 29.98
C SER A 763 12.24 23.61 28.70
N ILE A 764 13.35 24.21 28.30
CA ILE A 764 13.43 25.05 27.09
C ILE A 764 14.60 24.59 26.24
N GLY A 765 14.31 24.15 25.02
CA GLY A 765 15.32 23.66 24.11
C GLY A 765 15.23 24.27 22.73
N VAL A 766 16.38 24.66 22.22
CA VAL A 766 16.58 25.17 20.87
C VAL A 766 17.01 24.01 19.99
N VAL A 767 16.21 23.69 18.97
CA VAL A 767 16.51 22.69 17.95
C VAL A 767 16.81 23.39 16.65
N MET A 768 17.95 23.11 16.06
CA MET A 768 18.38 23.72 14.80
C MET A 768 19.00 22.71 13.87
N ASN A 769 18.95 22.97 12.57
CA ASN A 769 19.77 22.26 11.60
C ASN A 769 21.25 22.37 12.01
N GLN A 770 21.96 21.25 12.08
CA GLN A 770 23.32 21.15 12.63
C GLN A 770 24.33 22.03 11.88
N ALA A 771 24.21 22.11 10.55
CA ALA A 771 25.11 22.92 9.73
C ALA A 771 24.87 24.43 9.95
N MET A 772 23.61 24.83 10.04
CA MET A 772 23.23 26.21 10.33
C MET A 772 23.65 26.61 11.75
N ALA A 773 23.40 25.77 12.75
CA ALA A 773 23.80 26.01 14.13
C ALA A 773 25.32 26.18 14.25
N THR A 774 26.10 25.32 13.58
CA THR A 774 27.56 25.40 13.56
C THR A 774 28.05 26.72 12.94
N THR A 775 27.44 27.13 11.83
CA THR A 775 27.79 28.37 11.12
C THR A 775 27.46 29.60 11.97
N LYS A 776 26.22 29.70 12.47
CA LYS A 776 25.77 30.79 13.34
C LYS A 776 26.60 30.90 14.61
N LYS A 777 26.93 29.78 15.27
CA LYS A 777 27.75 29.78 16.47
C LYS A 777 29.17 30.29 16.21
N ARG A 778 29.75 29.90 15.07
CA ARG A 778 31.08 30.38 14.65
C ARG A 778 31.06 31.89 14.35
N GLU A 779 30.03 32.39 13.68
CA GLU A 779 29.87 33.80 13.34
C GLU A 779 29.61 34.67 14.57
N ALA A 780 28.82 34.18 15.54
CA ALA A 780 28.56 34.88 16.79
C ALA A 780 29.81 34.98 17.69
N GLY A 781 30.77 34.06 17.55
CA GLY A 781 31.98 34.02 18.39
C GLY A 781 31.69 33.84 19.89
N SER A 782 30.47 33.43 20.24
CA SER A 782 29.96 33.41 21.61
C SER A 782 30.06 32.01 22.25
N SER A 783 29.98 31.96 23.59
CA SER A 783 29.95 30.68 24.31
C SER A 783 28.69 29.88 23.95
N SER A 784 28.68 28.56 24.16
CA SER A 784 27.47 27.73 23.93
C SER A 784 26.26 28.26 24.69
N GLN A 785 26.48 28.79 25.91
CA GLN A 785 25.43 29.35 26.74
C GLN A 785 24.91 30.68 26.21
N GLN A 786 25.80 31.58 25.80
CA GLN A 786 25.40 32.84 25.21
C GLN A 786 24.67 32.61 23.89
N PHE A 787 25.17 31.71 23.04
CA PHE A 787 24.51 31.31 21.80
C PHE A 787 23.10 30.77 22.02
N TYR A 788 22.90 29.89 23.01
CA TYR A 788 21.58 29.41 23.39
C TYR A 788 20.65 30.56 23.83
N LEU A 789 21.12 31.44 24.73
CA LEU A 789 20.35 32.59 25.21
C LEU A 789 19.98 33.56 24.09
N ASP A 790 20.91 33.84 23.17
CA ASP A 790 20.68 34.74 22.04
C ASP A 790 19.62 34.19 21.09
N ASN A 791 19.58 32.86 20.88
CA ASN A 791 18.53 32.24 20.08
C ASN A 791 17.19 32.26 20.79
N VAL A 792 17.12 31.95 22.10
CA VAL A 792 15.86 32.01 22.87
C VAL A 792 15.28 33.43 22.88
N LYS A 793 16.12 34.47 23.02
CA LYS A 793 15.71 35.88 22.97
C LYS A 793 15.09 36.32 21.64
N GLN A 794 15.45 35.65 20.55
CA GLN A 794 14.96 35.98 19.21
C GLN A 794 13.58 35.38 18.91
N ILE A 795 12.98 34.66 19.87
CA ILE A 795 11.69 33.96 19.72
C ILE A 795 10.63 34.73 20.52
N PRO A 796 9.82 35.60 19.88
CA PRO A 796 9.01 36.56 20.62
C PRO A 796 7.98 35.92 21.56
N GLY A 797 7.29 34.86 21.14
CA GLY A 797 6.27 34.21 21.96
C GLY A 797 6.87 33.53 23.20
N ILE A 798 8.00 32.83 23.04
CA ILE A 798 8.73 32.23 24.16
C ILE A 798 9.38 33.28 25.05
N TRP A 799 10.04 34.30 24.48
CA TRP A 799 10.76 35.30 25.26
C TRP A 799 9.84 36.09 26.19
N GLN A 800 8.62 36.42 25.75
CA GLN A 800 7.59 37.07 26.59
C GLN A 800 7.23 36.22 27.82
N LEU A 801 7.33 34.90 27.73
CA LEU A 801 7.07 34.00 28.86
C LEU A 801 8.27 33.92 29.83
N LEU A 802 9.42 34.51 29.47
CA LEU A 802 10.66 34.47 30.24
C LEU A 802 11.06 35.80 30.88
N ASP A 803 10.22 36.83 30.82
CA ASP A 803 10.53 38.18 31.34
C ASP A 803 11.07 38.20 32.79
N ASN A 804 10.65 37.26 33.63
CA ASN A 804 11.11 37.10 35.02
C ASN A 804 11.77 35.74 35.31
N ALA A 805 12.15 35.00 34.26
CA ALA A 805 12.67 33.65 34.39
C ALA A 805 14.21 33.61 34.43
N GLU A 806 14.76 32.66 35.18
CA GLU A 806 16.20 32.43 35.27
C GLU A 806 16.54 31.00 34.82
N LEU A 807 17.59 30.84 34.02
CA LEU A 807 18.17 29.53 33.68
C LEU A 807 18.86 28.96 34.92
N VAL A 808 18.32 27.89 35.50
CA VAL A 808 18.78 27.28 36.77
C VAL A 808 19.58 25.99 36.58
N SER A 809 19.80 25.56 35.34
CA SER A 809 20.59 24.36 35.03
C SER A 809 21.75 24.65 34.07
N ASP A 810 22.74 23.77 34.09
CA ASP A 810 23.68 23.66 32.98
C ASP A 810 22.94 23.29 31.69
N LEU A 811 23.47 23.77 30.57
CA LEU A 811 22.96 23.39 29.26
C LEU A 811 23.38 21.97 28.89
N LYS A 812 22.44 21.24 28.33
CA LYS A 812 22.64 19.92 27.75
C LYS A 812 22.48 20.01 26.24
N SER A 813 23.11 19.09 25.52
CA SER A 813 23.01 19.02 24.08
C SER A 813 22.99 17.60 23.58
N ALA A 814 22.32 17.39 22.46
CA ALA A 814 22.32 16.17 21.70
C ALA A 814 22.40 16.52 20.20
N SER A 815 22.84 15.55 19.40
CA SER A 815 22.74 15.54 17.95
C SER A 815 22.48 14.11 17.49
N ASP A 816 22.37 13.89 16.18
CA ASP A 816 22.38 12.55 15.57
C ASP A 816 21.41 11.57 16.26
N TRP A 817 20.19 12.02 16.48
CA TRP A 817 19.12 11.21 17.06
C TRP A 817 18.19 10.64 16.00
N SER A 818 18.14 11.24 14.81
CA SER A 818 17.20 10.81 13.79
C SER A 818 17.77 9.62 13.02
N TYR A 819 17.22 8.42 13.24
CA TYR A 819 17.66 7.20 12.59
C TYR A 819 16.59 6.10 12.61
N SER A 820 16.80 5.08 11.78
CA SER A 820 16.01 3.84 11.78
C SER A 820 16.88 2.62 11.46
N ALA A 821 16.46 1.45 11.92
CA ALA A 821 17.06 0.17 11.56
C ALA A 821 16.31 -0.47 10.37
N SER A 822 17.02 -1.24 9.52
CA SER A 822 16.37 -1.94 8.40
C SER A 822 15.51 -3.14 8.83
N SER A 823 15.77 -3.69 10.03
CA SER A 823 14.97 -4.70 10.71
C SER A 823 14.99 -4.43 12.22
N TYR A 824 13.90 -4.77 12.91
CA TYR A 824 13.74 -4.60 14.36
C TYR A 824 13.66 -5.94 15.09
N ALA A 825 13.87 -7.06 14.38
CA ALA A 825 13.84 -8.39 14.96
C ALA A 825 14.73 -9.36 14.17
N SER A 826 14.99 -10.48 14.84
CA SER A 826 15.47 -11.75 14.29
C SER A 826 14.77 -12.86 15.08
N PRO A 827 14.74 -14.13 14.66
CA PRO A 827 14.26 -15.20 15.52
C PRO A 827 14.83 -15.09 16.94
N TYR A 828 13.96 -15.13 17.94
CA TYR A 828 14.24 -15.00 19.38
C TYR A 828 14.79 -13.64 19.85
N LEU A 829 14.75 -12.62 19.00
CA LEU A 829 15.29 -11.28 19.27
C LEU A 829 14.33 -10.18 18.80
N ARG A 830 14.07 -9.19 19.66
CA ARG A 830 13.24 -8.00 19.35
C ARG A 830 14.00 -6.72 19.74
N ILE A 831 13.82 -5.64 18.99
CA ILE A 831 14.43 -4.32 19.22
C ILE A 831 13.31 -3.30 19.42
N ALA A 832 13.29 -2.62 20.58
CA ALA A 832 12.22 -1.72 20.97
C ALA A 832 12.73 -0.31 21.37
N GLY A 833 11.93 0.71 21.07
CA GLY A 833 12.21 2.12 21.32
C GLY A 833 13.41 2.65 20.54
N ASP A 834 14.11 3.62 21.13
CA ASP A 834 15.28 4.30 20.53
C ASP A 834 16.45 3.34 20.19
N ALA A 835 16.40 2.08 20.64
CA ALA A 835 17.34 1.05 20.21
C ALA A 835 17.23 0.77 18.70
N GLY A 836 16.02 0.86 18.16
CA GLY A 836 15.72 0.65 16.75
C GLY A 836 15.64 1.95 15.95
N CYS A 837 14.82 2.91 16.41
CA CYS A 837 14.54 4.13 15.65
C CYS A 837 14.15 5.32 16.53
N PHE A 838 14.41 6.53 16.02
CA PHE A 838 13.96 7.80 16.59
C PHE A 838 13.86 8.86 15.48
N ILE A 839 12.95 9.82 15.62
CA ILE A 839 12.61 10.79 14.57
C ILE A 839 13.17 12.17 14.92
N ASP A 840 12.43 12.96 15.68
CA ASP A 840 12.72 14.33 16.09
C ASP A 840 11.73 14.71 17.21
N PRO A 841 12.10 15.58 18.18
CA PRO A 841 11.26 15.87 19.33
C PRO A 841 10.00 16.71 19.03
N PHE A 842 9.82 17.27 17.82
CA PHE A 842 8.77 18.26 17.51
C PHE A 842 7.36 17.88 17.97
N PHE A 843 6.89 16.67 17.65
CA PHE A 843 5.57 16.16 18.07
C PHE A 843 5.61 15.18 19.24
N SER A 844 6.69 15.17 20.04
CA SER A 844 6.77 14.38 21.28
C SER A 844 6.53 12.85 21.11
N SER A 845 6.89 12.27 19.97
CA SER A 845 6.54 10.89 19.62
C SER A 845 7.43 9.79 20.25
N GLY A 846 8.60 10.14 20.77
CA GLY A 846 9.61 9.15 21.21
C GLY A 846 9.12 8.16 22.27
N VAL A 847 8.48 8.65 23.34
CA VAL A 847 7.94 7.78 24.40
C VAL A 847 6.79 6.93 23.88
N HIS A 848 5.94 7.48 23.02
CA HIS A 848 4.86 6.71 22.38
C HIS A 848 5.42 5.52 21.57
N LEU A 849 6.40 5.77 20.70
CA LEU A 849 7.05 4.72 19.92
C LEU A 849 7.74 3.68 20.81
N ALA A 850 8.32 4.10 21.94
CA ALA A 850 8.91 3.20 22.93
C ALA A 850 7.88 2.25 23.55
N PHE A 851 6.72 2.76 23.99
CA PHE A 851 5.63 1.94 24.54
C PHE A 851 5.02 1.00 23.48
N ALA A 852 4.72 1.53 22.29
CA ALA A 852 4.12 0.75 21.20
C ALA A 852 5.03 -0.41 20.76
N SER A 853 6.33 -0.14 20.56
CA SER A 853 7.30 -1.19 20.22
C SER A 853 7.56 -2.16 21.37
N GLY A 854 7.56 -1.69 22.62
CA GLY A 854 7.62 -2.55 23.81
C GLY A 854 6.45 -3.53 23.89
N LEU A 855 5.22 -3.06 23.63
CA LEU A 855 4.03 -3.91 23.56
C LEU A 855 4.14 -4.93 22.41
N SER A 856 4.56 -4.47 21.23
CA SER A 856 4.74 -5.32 20.05
C SER A 856 5.78 -6.43 20.29
N ALA A 857 6.86 -6.13 21.02
CA ALA A 857 7.87 -7.12 21.40
C ALA A 857 7.26 -8.18 22.33
N ALA A 858 6.57 -7.77 23.40
CA ALA A 858 5.91 -8.70 24.32
C ALA A 858 4.88 -9.59 23.62
N LEU A 859 4.07 -8.98 22.76
CA LEU A 859 3.00 -9.65 22.03
C LEU A 859 3.54 -10.68 21.03
N SER A 860 4.52 -10.31 20.21
CA SER A 860 5.12 -11.23 19.23
C SER A 860 5.87 -12.39 19.88
N ILE A 861 6.55 -12.16 21.01
CA ILE A 861 7.18 -13.23 21.79
C ILE A 861 6.12 -14.23 22.29
N ARG A 862 5.01 -13.73 22.84
CA ARG A 862 3.93 -14.59 23.32
C ARG A 862 3.23 -15.34 22.19
N ALA A 863 3.05 -14.70 21.03
CA ALA A 863 2.47 -15.34 19.86
C ALA A 863 3.27 -16.57 19.42
N ALA A 864 4.60 -16.43 19.33
CA ALA A 864 5.49 -17.55 19.00
C ALA A 864 5.46 -18.64 20.08
N GLN A 865 5.56 -18.27 21.36
CA GLN A 865 5.55 -19.24 22.47
C GLN A 865 4.23 -20.01 22.59
N ARG A 866 3.10 -19.40 22.20
CA ARG A 866 1.78 -20.04 22.22
C ARG A 866 1.48 -20.85 20.97
N GLY A 867 2.32 -20.74 19.93
CA GLY A 867 2.07 -21.36 18.63
C GLY A 867 0.97 -20.68 17.82
N ASP A 868 0.68 -19.39 18.10
CA ASP A 868 -0.23 -18.57 17.30
C ASP A 868 0.31 -18.41 15.87
N CYS A 869 1.64 -18.29 15.76
CA CYS A 869 2.43 -18.30 14.55
C CYS A 869 3.84 -18.84 14.83
N ASP A 870 4.64 -19.11 13.78
CA ASP A 870 6.04 -19.49 13.95
C ASP A 870 6.92 -18.30 14.37
N GLU A 871 8.11 -18.60 14.90
CA GLU A 871 9.02 -17.59 15.44
C GLU A 871 9.48 -16.57 14.39
N MET A 872 9.69 -16.99 13.14
CA MET A 872 10.11 -16.09 12.07
C MET A 872 8.97 -15.12 11.73
N ALA A 873 7.75 -15.63 11.57
CA ALA A 873 6.57 -14.83 11.33
C ALA A 873 6.32 -13.82 12.48
N ALA A 874 6.51 -14.23 13.74
CA ALA A 874 6.40 -13.33 14.88
C ALA A 874 7.47 -12.22 14.87
N ALA A 875 8.72 -12.56 14.50
CA ALA A 875 9.80 -11.59 14.37
C ALA A 875 9.55 -10.59 13.23
N GLU A 876 9.11 -11.07 12.07
CA GLU A 876 8.74 -10.23 10.93
C GLU A 876 7.56 -9.31 11.27
N TRP A 877 6.53 -9.83 11.95
CA TRP A 877 5.37 -9.06 12.39
C TRP A 877 5.80 -7.88 13.28
N HIS A 878 6.67 -8.13 14.27
CA HIS A 878 7.22 -7.07 15.11
C HIS A 878 7.97 -6.01 14.29
N SER A 879 8.83 -6.46 13.37
CA SER A 879 9.60 -5.55 12.51
C SER A 879 8.72 -4.67 11.64
N LYS A 880 7.66 -5.22 11.06
CA LYS A 880 6.67 -4.47 10.27
C LYS A 880 5.93 -3.47 11.15
N LYS A 881 5.41 -3.90 12.30
CA LYS A 881 4.64 -3.05 13.23
C LYS A 881 5.45 -1.84 13.73
N VAL A 882 6.70 -2.04 14.16
CA VAL A 882 7.57 -0.94 14.61
C VAL A 882 7.86 0.03 13.47
N ALA A 883 8.13 -0.50 12.28
CA ALA A 883 8.48 0.32 11.13
C ALA A 883 7.28 1.15 10.60
N GLU A 884 6.05 0.63 10.66
CA GLU A 884 4.83 1.37 10.32
C GLU A 884 4.59 2.53 11.28
N GLY A 885 4.66 2.30 12.60
CA GLY A 885 4.50 3.34 13.61
C GLY A 885 5.51 4.48 13.43
N TYR A 886 6.79 4.14 13.23
CA TYR A 886 7.85 5.12 12.95
C TYR A 886 7.56 5.94 11.68
N THR A 887 7.14 5.28 10.59
CA THR A 887 6.93 5.95 9.30
C THR A 887 5.81 6.99 9.34
N ARG A 888 4.70 6.70 10.06
CA ARG A 888 3.58 7.64 10.22
C ARG A 888 4.01 8.94 10.87
N PHE A 889 4.71 8.86 12.00
CA PHE A 889 5.22 10.05 12.68
C PHE A 889 6.30 10.78 11.88
N LEU A 890 7.18 10.05 11.19
CA LEU A 890 8.25 10.64 10.39
C LEU A 890 7.68 11.58 9.31
N LEU A 891 6.62 11.16 8.63
CA LEU A 891 5.94 11.97 7.62
C LEU A 891 5.41 13.28 8.19
N VAL A 892 4.60 13.21 9.25
CA VAL A 892 3.98 14.39 9.87
C VAL A 892 5.04 15.37 10.38
N VAL A 893 6.06 14.86 11.05
CA VAL A 893 7.18 15.66 11.57
C VAL A 893 7.92 16.35 10.44
N MET A 894 8.30 15.60 9.39
CA MET A 894 9.02 16.19 8.27
C MET A 894 8.17 17.27 7.56
N SER A 895 6.83 17.12 7.47
CA SER A 895 5.96 18.11 6.80
C SER A 895 5.91 19.41 7.59
N ALA A 896 5.84 19.31 8.92
CA ALA A 896 5.90 20.48 9.80
C ALA A 896 7.28 21.16 9.79
N LEU A 897 8.36 20.39 9.81
CA LEU A 897 9.71 20.96 9.73
C LEU A 897 9.98 21.61 8.37
N LYS A 898 9.39 21.08 7.29
CA LYS A 898 9.44 21.72 5.97
C LYS A 898 8.67 23.04 5.94
N GLN A 899 7.50 23.13 6.58
CA GLN A 899 6.81 24.41 6.73
C GLN A 899 7.67 25.43 7.49
N ILE A 900 8.39 25.00 8.54
CA ILE A 900 9.30 25.86 9.29
C ILE A 900 10.46 26.34 8.40
N SER A 901 11.09 25.44 7.63
CA SER A 901 12.21 25.81 6.76
C SER A 901 11.79 26.78 5.65
N ASP A 902 10.59 26.61 5.11
CA ASP A 902 10.06 27.40 4.00
C ASP A 902 9.29 28.66 4.49
N ARG A 903 9.25 28.90 5.81
CA ARG A 903 8.71 30.09 6.48
C ARG A 903 7.24 30.35 6.13
N ASP A 904 6.94 31.49 5.51
CA ASP A 904 5.58 31.91 5.16
C ASP A 904 5.07 31.31 3.84
N GLU A 905 5.92 30.56 3.11
CA GLU A 905 5.48 29.85 1.91
C GLU A 905 4.46 28.75 2.30
N PRO A 906 3.34 28.63 1.58
CA PRO A 906 2.26 27.71 1.93
C PRO A 906 2.65 26.24 1.65
N VAL A 907 3.08 25.52 2.70
CA VAL A 907 3.39 24.09 2.66
C VAL A 907 2.24 23.26 3.27
N LEU A 908 1.73 23.69 4.42
CA LEU A 908 0.65 23.01 5.16
C LEU A 908 -0.70 23.73 5.05
N THR A 909 -0.76 24.87 4.37
CA THR A 909 -1.97 25.68 4.22
C THR A 909 -2.20 26.00 2.76
N ASP A 910 -3.45 26.12 2.34
CA ASP A 910 -3.77 26.77 1.07
C ASP A 910 -3.60 28.30 1.20
N TRP A 911 -3.48 29.01 0.07
CA TRP A 911 -3.10 30.44 0.02
C TRP A 911 -4.12 31.38 0.70
N ASP A 912 -5.35 30.91 0.88
CA ASP A 912 -6.47 31.62 1.51
C ASP A 912 -6.71 31.21 2.97
N GLU A 913 -5.97 30.24 3.51
CA GLU A 913 -6.12 29.83 4.91
C GLU A 913 -5.38 30.76 5.88
N GLU A 914 -6.08 31.28 6.88
CA GLU A 914 -5.50 32.18 7.89
C GLU A 914 -4.74 31.44 9.02
N SER A 915 -4.91 30.12 9.17
CA SER A 915 -4.31 29.31 10.25
C SER A 915 -3.93 27.90 9.80
N PHE A 916 -3.22 27.15 10.64
CA PHE A 916 -2.84 25.75 10.38
C PHE A 916 -3.86 24.72 10.90
N ASN A 917 -5.04 25.13 11.35
CA ASN A 917 -5.99 24.24 12.04
C ASN A 917 -6.38 23.02 11.21
N ARG A 918 -6.66 23.19 9.91
CA ARG A 918 -6.97 22.07 9.01
C ARG A 918 -5.85 21.03 8.95
N ALA A 919 -4.60 21.49 8.82
CA ALA A 919 -3.43 20.62 8.81
C ALA A 919 -3.30 19.84 10.11
N PHE A 920 -3.53 20.51 11.24
CA PHE A 920 -3.46 19.89 12.57
C PHE A 920 -4.63 18.94 12.85
N ASP A 921 -5.82 19.19 12.31
CA ASP A 921 -6.95 18.26 12.36
C ASP A 921 -6.65 16.97 11.59
N LEU A 922 -5.96 17.10 10.44
CA LEU A 922 -5.46 15.95 9.69
C LEU A 922 -4.34 15.24 10.46
N PHE A 923 -3.39 15.96 11.05
CA PHE A 923 -2.31 15.33 11.84
C PHE A 923 -2.80 14.66 13.12
N ARG A 924 -3.93 15.09 13.66
CA ARG A 924 -4.49 14.73 14.97
C ARG A 924 -4.40 13.23 15.30
N PRO A 925 -4.81 12.28 14.43
CA PRO A 925 -4.78 10.86 14.78
C PRO A 925 -3.36 10.34 15.04
N ILE A 926 -2.36 10.91 14.35
CA ILE A 926 -0.95 10.54 14.48
C ILE A 926 -0.33 11.26 15.67
N ILE A 927 -0.45 12.60 15.76
CA ILE A 927 0.23 13.39 16.80
C ILE A 927 -0.34 13.20 18.21
N GLN A 928 -1.54 12.60 18.35
CA GLN A 928 -2.08 12.16 19.63
C GLN A 928 -1.76 10.67 19.92
N GLY A 929 -1.27 9.94 18.92
CA GLY A 929 -1.01 8.50 18.96
C GLY A 929 -2.28 7.65 19.04
N THR A 930 -3.45 8.24 18.77
CA THR A 930 -4.74 7.53 18.79
C THR A 930 -4.84 6.50 17.66
N VAL A 931 -4.08 6.69 16.58
CA VAL A 931 -3.86 5.67 15.54
C VAL A 931 -3.22 4.37 16.06
N ASP A 932 -2.77 4.30 17.31
CA ASP A 932 -2.23 3.07 17.91
C ASP A 932 -3.00 2.62 19.15
N VAL A 933 -4.14 3.25 19.49
CA VAL A 933 -4.91 2.90 20.72
C VAL A 933 -6.42 3.05 20.56
N ASP A 934 -6.84 3.92 19.62
CA ASP A 934 -8.20 4.11 19.09
C ASP A 934 -8.86 2.76 18.72
N LYS A 935 -10.17 2.66 18.60
CA LYS A 935 -10.86 1.63 17.79
C LYS A 935 -11.85 2.23 16.79
N THR A 936 -12.15 3.51 16.92
CA THR A 936 -13.21 4.21 16.18
C THR A 936 -12.71 5.00 14.97
N LEU A 937 -11.39 5.27 14.93
CA LEU A 937 -10.71 5.90 13.80
C LEU A 937 -10.86 5.09 12.52
N THR A 938 -11.23 5.76 11.43
CA THR A 938 -11.47 5.14 10.13
C THR A 938 -10.22 5.12 9.27
N GLN A 939 -10.05 4.06 8.45
CA GLN A 939 -8.98 3.99 7.43
C GLN A 939 -8.91 5.22 6.51
N ALA A 940 -10.06 5.85 6.26
CA ALA A 940 -10.15 7.04 5.43
C ALA A 940 -9.39 8.23 6.05
N GLU A 941 -9.46 8.42 7.36
CA GLU A 941 -8.81 9.54 8.07
C GLU A 941 -7.28 9.38 8.08
N ILE A 942 -6.79 8.17 8.32
CA ILE A 942 -5.34 7.88 8.30
C ILE A 942 -4.78 8.06 6.88
N ALA A 943 -5.47 7.57 5.86
CA ALA A 943 -5.07 7.73 4.47
C ALA A 943 -5.07 9.19 4.03
N GLN A 944 -6.06 9.99 4.46
CA GLN A 944 -6.10 11.43 4.21
C GLN A 944 -4.88 12.14 4.81
N THR A 945 -4.51 11.79 6.04
CA THR A 945 -3.34 12.34 6.74
C THR A 945 -2.04 12.06 5.98
N ILE A 946 -1.84 10.80 5.57
CA ILE A 946 -0.65 10.39 4.84
C ILE A 946 -0.58 11.11 3.49
N ASN A 947 -1.69 11.16 2.73
CA ASN A 947 -1.75 11.85 1.45
C ASN A 947 -1.45 13.35 1.60
N PHE A 948 -1.98 13.99 2.64
CA PHE A 948 -1.70 15.38 2.96
C PHE A 948 -0.22 15.63 3.26
N CYS A 949 0.41 14.79 4.09
CA CYS A 949 1.85 14.91 4.40
C CYS A 949 2.71 14.71 3.14
N VAL A 950 2.35 13.77 2.26
CA VAL A 950 3.09 13.53 1.00
C VAL A 950 2.99 14.74 0.08
N ASN A 951 1.82 15.41 0.00
CA ASN A 951 1.64 16.65 -0.76
C ASN A 951 2.57 17.78 -0.28
N ALA A 952 2.79 17.89 1.03
CA ALA A 952 3.62 18.95 1.62
C ALA A 952 5.08 18.95 1.13
N PHE A 953 5.64 17.81 0.69
CA PHE A 953 7.04 17.73 0.22
C PHE A 953 7.24 18.15 -1.23
N GLN A 954 6.17 18.46 -1.94
CA GLN A 954 6.23 18.69 -3.36
C GLN A 954 6.14 20.20 -3.59
N ASN A 955 7.27 20.89 -3.50
CA ASN A 955 7.36 22.34 -3.75
C ASN A 955 6.83 22.66 -5.14
N ALA A 956 5.76 23.44 -5.18
CA ALA A 956 5.02 23.66 -6.40
C ALA A 956 4.07 24.86 -6.26
N GLY A 957 4.23 25.93 -7.04
CA GLY A 957 3.25 27.00 -7.12
C GLY A 957 1.86 26.48 -7.53
N ARG A 958 0.80 27.28 -7.44
CA ARG A 958 -0.61 26.85 -7.69
C ARG A 958 -0.84 25.96 -8.94
N GLU A 959 -0.13 26.17 -10.05
CA GLU A 959 -0.19 25.31 -11.27
C GLU A 959 0.42 23.90 -11.08
N GLU A 960 1.36 23.79 -10.15
CA GLU A 960 2.16 22.63 -9.87
C GLU A 960 1.53 21.86 -8.66
N GLN A 961 0.83 22.55 -7.75
CA GLN A 961 -0.10 22.00 -6.72
C GLN A 961 -1.35 21.34 -7.35
N ASP A 962 -1.92 21.90 -8.42
CA ASP A 962 -3.01 21.26 -9.18
C ASP A 962 -2.52 20.02 -9.98
N ALA A 963 -1.27 20.05 -10.46
CA ALA A 963 -0.60 18.89 -11.05
C ALA A 963 -0.21 17.81 -10.01
N LEU A 964 -0.20 18.20 -8.74
CA LEU A 964 0.16 17.39 -7.59
C LEU A 964 -1.02 16.68 -6.97
N MET A 965 -2.11 17.40 -6.74
CA MET A 965 -3.40 16.85 -6.29
C MET A 965 -3.98 15.89 -7.33
N ASN A 966 -3.71 16.10 -8.62
CA ASN A 966 -3.98 15.13 -9.69
C ASN A 966 -3.00 13.92 -9.69
N LYS A 967 -1.76 14.09 -9.18
CA LYS A 967 -0.79 13.00 -8.98
C LYS A 967 -1.04 12.19 -7.71
N ILE A 968 -1.50 12.79 -6.61
CA ILE A 968 -1.87 12.08 -5.38
C ILE A 968 -3.18 11.32 -5.56
N LYS A 969 -4.14 11.85 -6.34
CA LYS A 969 -5.31 11.08 -6.81
C LYS A 969 -4.92 9.89 -7.71
N SER A 970 -3.81 9.99 -8.44
CA SER A 970 -3.22 8.87 -9.20
C SER A 970 -2.39 7.88 -8.35
N VAL A 971 -2.03 8.27 -7.11
CA VAL A 971 -1.29 7.45 -6.14
C VAL A 971 -2.25 6.67 -5.21
N SER A 972 -3.45 7.20 -4.93
CA SER A 972 -4.55 6.42 -4.32
C SER A 972 -5.11 5.33 -5.25
N GLU A 973 -4.71 5.31 -6.52
CA GLU A 973 -5.08 4.33 -7.53
C GLU A 973 -3.88 3.80 -8.33
N THR A 974 -2.82 3.27 -7.71
CA THR A 974 -2.05 2.17 -8.33
C THR A 974 -1.13 1.38 -7.38
N LYS A 975 -1.37 0.06 -7.31
CA LYS A 975 -0.38 -0.95 -6.95
C LYS A 975 0.79 -0.90 -7.96
N ASN A 976 2.01 -0.74 -7.43
CA ASN A 976 3.33 -1.14 -7.97
C ASN A 976 3.98 -0.31 -9.13
N GLY A 977 5.11 0.37 -8.86
CA GLY A 977 6.39 -0.05 -9.48
C GLY A 977 7.33 0.95 -10.20
N GLU A 978 6.88 2.11 -10.71
CA GLU A 978 7.75 3.06 -11.46
C GLU A 978 7.77 4.48 -10.85
N GLU A 979 8.97 5.07 -10.71
CA GLU A 979 9.21 6.47 -10.31
C GLU A 979 8.62 7.44 -11.35
N THR A 980 7.70 8.32 -10.95
CA THR A 980 7.21 9.41 -11.82
C THR A 980 8.29 10.47 -12.06
N ASP A 981 8.23 11.22 -13.17
CA ASP A 981 9.14 12.35 -13.46
C ASP A 981 9.11 13.46 -12.39
N VAL A 982 7.98 13.56 -11.67
CA VAL A 982 7.85 14.41 -10.48
C VAL A 982 8.53 13.79 -9.28
N VAL A 983 8.41 12.47 -9.07
CA VAL A 983 9.23 11.77 -8.08
C VAL A 983 10.70 11.88 -8.44
N LYS A 984 11.11 11.86 -9.72
CA LYS A 984 12.50 12.00 -10.17
C LYS A 984 13.05 13.42 -9.95
N LYS A 985 12.28 14.47 -10.29
CA LYS A 985 12.60 15.88 -10.01
C LYS A 985 12.52 16.25 -8.53
N LEU A 986 11.55 15.72 -7.78
CA LEU A 986 11.55 15.78 -6.29
C LEU A 986 12.79 15.09 -5.77
N LYS A 987 13.06 13.86 -6.21
CA LYS A 987 14.23 13.11 -5.80
C LYS A 987 15.51 13.91 -6.06
N GLU A 988 15.60 14.62 -7.18
CA GLU A 988 16.70 15.55 -7.52
C GLU A 988 16.75 16.83 -6.65
N SER A 989 15.63 17.29 -6.07
CA SER A 989 15.57 18.43 -5.14
C SER A 989 15.60 18.06 -3.65
N LEU A 990 15.36 16.78 -3.33
CA LEU A 990 15.35 16.19 -2.00
C LEU A 990 16.76 15.76 -1.58
N SER A 991 17.09 15.95 -0.30
CA SER A 991 18.27 15.36 0.31
C SER A 991 18.24 13.82 0.22
N ALA A 992 19.41 13.18 0.32
CA ALA A 992 19.55 11.73 0.15
C ALA A 992 18.61 10.90 1.05
N ASP A 993 18.21 11.43 2.22
CA ASP A 993 17.37 10.72 3.21
C ASP A 993 15.90 10.98 3.05
N GLU A 994 15.53 12.16 2.55
CA GLU A 994 14.17 12.40 2.10
C GLU A 994 13.87 11.48 0.90
N ARG A 995 14.85 11.31 0.00
CA ARG A 995 14.84 10.29 -1.07
C ARG A 995 14.69 8.87 -0.51
N ARG A 996 15.43 8.52 0.54
CA ARG A 996 15.44 7.18 1.16
C ARG A 996 14.14 6.86 1.92
N THR A 997 13.58 7.85 2.60
CA THR A 997 12.30 7.77 3.33
C THR A 997 11.15 7.64 2.33
N LEU A 998 11.10 8.51 1.31
CA LEU A 998 10.14 8.44 0.22
C LEU A 998 10.26 7.10 -0.54
N ASN A 999 11.49 6.58 -0.73
CA ASN A 999 11.73 5.27 -1.32
C ASN A 999 11.29 4.11 -0.42
N THR A 1000 11.44 4.22 0.90
CA THR A 1000 10.98 3.18 1.84
C THR A 1000 9.44 3.15 1.88
N ILE A 1001 8.81 4.32 1.80
CA ILE A 1001 7.35 4.49 1.69
C ILE A 1001 6.86 3.99 0.33
N GLN A 1002 7.50 4.36 -0.78
CA GLN A 1002 7.15 3.90 -2.12
C GLN A 1002 7.41 2.41 -2.27
N ALA A 1003 8.55 1.88 -1.83
CA ALA A 1003 8.82 0.45 -1.85
C ALA A 1003 7.77 -0.32 -1.03
N ARG A 1004 7.24 0.24 0.07
CA ARG A 1004 6.17 -0.37 0.87
C ARG A 1004 4.75 -0.09 0.36
N GLN A 1005 4.52 0.94 -0.46
CA GLN A 1005 3.31 1.11 -1.27
C GLN A 1005 3.31 0.17 -2.50
N ILE A 1006 4.51 -0.21 -2.97
CA ILE A 1006 4.78 -1.14 -4.08
C ILE A 1006 4.85 -2.60 -3.58
N ILE A 1007 5.01 -2.82 -2.27
CA ILE A 1007 4.85 -4.12 -1.60
C ILE A 1007 3.44 -4.17 -1.01
N ARG A 1008 2.51 -4.78 -1.77
CA ARG A 1008 1.19 -5.25 -1.31
C ARG A 1008 0.15 -4.20 -0.93
N SER A 1009 -0.53 -3.69 -1.94
CA SER A 1009 -1.82 -3.00 -1.82
C SER A 1009 -3.00 -3.97 -1.59
N GLU A 1010 -2.71 -5.17 -1.07
CA GLU A 1010 -3.69 -6.14 -0.54
C GLU A 1010 -3.59 -6.26 0.99
N ASP A 1011 -2.48 -5.88 1.62
CA ASP A 1011 -2.32 -5.87 3.09
C ASP A 1011 -2.36 -4.46 3.69
N THR A 1012 -2.03 -3.39 2.93
CA THR A 1012 -2.07 -2.00 3.44
C THR A 1012 -3.46 -1.35 3.42
N MET A 1013 -4.55 -2.14 3.36
CA MET A 1013 -5.92 -1.63 3.56
C MET A 1013 -6.53 -2.05 4.91
N ASN A 1014 -5.72 -2.51 5.86
CA ASN A 1014 -6.11 -2.63 7.27
C ASN A 1014 -4.99 -2.08 8.17
N ILE A 1015 -4.70 -0.78 8.08
CA ILE A 1015 -3.91 -0.07 9.09
C ILE A 1015 -4.88 0.45 10.16
N ASP A 1016 -5.74 -0.42 10.70
CA ASP A 1016 -6.59 -0.02 11.82
C ASP A 1016 -5.73 -0.04 13.07
N ASN A 1017 -5.91 0.89 14.00
CA ASN A 1017 -5.21 1.03 15.28
C ASN A 1017 -4.52 -0.23 15.88
N PHE A 1018 -3.46 -0.11 16.69
CA PHE A 1018 -2.70 -1.25 17.27
C PHE A 1018 -3.50 -2.50 17.68
N THR A 1019 -4.77 -2.38 18.09
CA THR A 1019 -5.66 -3.50 18.46
C THR A 1019 -6.35 -4.24 17.29
N VAL A 1020 -6.25 -3.73 16.06
CA VAL A 1020 -7.03 -4.13 14.88
C VAL A 1020 -6.19 -4.17 13.59
N ASP A 1021 -4.93 -3.70 13.62
CA ASP A 1021 -3.98 -3.80 12.51
C ASP A 1021 -3.82 -5.26 12.07
N VAL A 1022 -4.12 -5.54 10.80
CA VAL A 1022 -3.92 -6.86 10.20
C VAL A 1022 -2.56 -6.85 9.50
N ILE A 1023 -1.53 -7.37 10.17
CA ILE A 1023 -0.20 -7.53 9.58
C ILE A 1023 0.00 -9.03 9.32
N ASP A 1024 0.26 -9.38 8.06
CA ASP A 1024 0.39 -10.77 7.57
C ASP A 1024 -0.80 -11.67 7.98
N GLY A 1025 -2.02 -11.13 7.91
CA GLY A 1025 -3.23 -11.87 8.26
C GLY A 1025 -3.43 -12.10 9.77
N MET A 1026 -2.67 -11.41 10.62
CA MET A 1026 -2.74 -11.53 12.08
C MET A 1026 -3.05 -10.20 12.75
N VAL A 1027 -3.87 -10.23 13.79
CA VAL A 1027 -4.22 -9.08 14.64
C VAL A 1027 -3.74 -9.27 16.08
N PRO A 1028 -3.36 -8.20 16.78
CA PRO A 1028 -3.06 -8.23 18.20
C PRO A 1028 -4.22 -8.71 19.07
N ASN A 1029 -3.98 -9.75 19.87
CA ASN A 1029 -4.83 -10.09 20.99
C ASN A 1029 -4.29 -9.44 22.27
N LEU A 1030 -4.97 -8.40 22.75
CA LEU A 1030 -4.60 -7.69 23.98
C LEU A 1030 -5.32 -8.21 25.22
N LYS A 1031 -5.96 -9.38 25.19
CA LYS A 1031 -6.61 -9.91 26.39
C LYS A 1031 -5.57 -10.46 27.36
N ARG A 1032 -5.54 -9.93 28.59
CA ARG A 1032 -4.71 -10.43 29.71
C ARG A 1032 -4.86 -11.94 29.89
N GLY A 1033 -3.73 -12.63 30.04
CA GLY A 1033 -3.64 -14.09 30.10
C GLY A 1033 -3.65 -14.77 28.72
N SER A 1034 -3.83 -14.01 27.64
CA SER A 1034 -3.85 -14.48 26.26
C SER A 1034 -3.19 -13.51 25.28
N LEU A 1035 -2.32 -12.60 25.76
CA LEU A 1035 -1.55 -11.68 24.91
C LEU A 1035 -0.86 -12.40 23.75
N GLY A 1036 -1.11 -12.06 22.51
CA GLY A 1036 -0.54 -12.80 21.38
C GLY A 1036 -1.08 -12.31 20.05
N LEU A 1037 -1.05 -13.17 19.04
CA LEU A 1037 -1.59 -12.87 17.72
C LEU A 1037 -2.77 -13.79 17.42
N LEU A 1038 -3.80 -13.25 16.78
CA LEU A 1038 -4.91 -14.05 16.28
C LEU A 1038 -4.92 -13.96 14.77
N ARG A 1039 -5.18 -15.09 14.10
CA ARG A 1039 -5.50 -15.05 12.67
C ARG A 1039 -6.77 -14.23 12.48
N TYR A 1040 -6.66 -13.23 11.61
CA TYR A 1040 -7.77 -12.37 11.29
C TYR A 1040 -8.85 -13.16 10.54
N VAL A 1041 -10.05 -13.20 11.12
CA VAL A 1041 -11.24 -13.78 10.49
C VAL A 1041 -12.22 -12.63 10.23
N PRO A 1042 -12.55 -12.29 8.97
CA PRO A 1042 -13.47 -11.19 8.68
C PRO A 1042 -14.82 -11.42 9.35
N LYS A 1043 -15.31 -10.43 10.12
CA LYS A 1043 -16.65 -10.50 10.74
C LYS A 1043 -17.72 -10.60 9.65
N VAL A 1044 -18.47 -11.70 9.66
CA VAL A 1044 -19.75 -11.83 8.95
C VAL A 1044 -20.78 -10.95 9.68
N LYS A 1045 -21.46 -10.05 8.96
CA LYS A 1045 -22.57 -9.26 9.51
C LYS A 1045 -23.77 -10.18 9.81
N ALA A 1046 -24.03 -10.48 11.08
CA ALA A 1046 -25.33 -10.96 11.55
C ALA A 1046 -25.51 -10.65 13.05
N GLY A 1047 -25.97 -9.44 13.37
CA GLY A 1047 -26.41 -9.08 14.71
C GLY A 1047 -27.77 -9.70 15.00
N GLN A 1048 -27.78 -10.93 15.53
CA GLN A 1048 -28.81 -11.54 16.41
C GLN A 1048 -28.57 -13.05 16.59
N GLN A 1049 -27.96 -13.74 15.62
CA GLN A 1049 -27.72 -15.19 15.70
C GLN A 1049 -26.52 -15.59 16.58
N GLU A 1050 -25.53 -14.73 16.76
CA GLU A 1050 -24.29 -15.09 17.48
C GLU A 1050 -24.53 -15.35 18.98
N ASP A 1051 -25.41 -14.57 19.61
CA ASP A 1051 -25.69 -14.69 21.04
C ASP A 1051 -26.56 -15.94 21.34
N GLU A 1052 -27.49 -16.30 20.43
CA GLU A 1052 -28.24 -17.57 20.50
C GLU A 1052 -27.37 -18.81 20.23
N LEU A 1053 -26.41 -18.71 19.30
CA LEU A 1053 -25.51 -19.81 18.96
C LEU A 1053 -24.51 -20.08 20.10
N ARG A 1054 -24.03 -19.02 20.77
CA ARG A 1054 -23.16 -19.13 21.96
C ARG A 1054 -23.85 -19.83 23.13
N ALA A 1055 -25.11 -19.46 23.41
CA ALA A 1055 -25.91 -20.09 24.45
C ALA A 1055 -26.18 -21.58 24.17
N LYS A 1056 -26.40 -21.94 22.89
CA LYS A 1056 -26.58 -23.34 22.47
C LYS A 1056 -25.29 -24.17 22.49
N LEU A 1057 -24.13 -23.55 22.31
CA LEU A 1057 -22.83 -24.22 22.23
C LEU A 1057 -22.05 -24.21 23.57
N GLY A 1058 -22.63 -23.64 24.64
CA GLY A 1058 -21.97 -23.56 25.95
C GLY A 1058 -20.70 -22.69 25.95
N LEU A 1059 -20.60 -21.75 25.00
CA LEU A 1059 -19.46 -20.84 24.89
C LEU A 1059 -19.64 -19.65 25.85
N PRO A 1060 -18.57 -19.15 26.49
CA PRO A 1060 -18.67 -18.04 27.43
C PRO A 1060 -19.23 -16.77 26.77
N GLU A 1061 -19.93 -15.94 27.57
CA GLU A 1061 -20.51 -14.66 27.15
C GLU A 1061 -19.49 -13.72 26.49
N LYS A 1062 -19.99 -12.79 25.67
CA LYS A 1062 -19.21 -11.75 24.97
C LYS A 1062 -18.18 -11.15 25.92
N GLN A 1063 -16.91 -11.19 25.53
CA GLN A 1063 -15.85 -10.53 26.28
C GLN A 1063 -16.06 -9.02 26.21
N GLU A 1064 -16.32 -8.41 27.37
CA GLU A 1064 -16.03 -7.00 27.57
C GLU A 1064 -14.54 -6.76 27.29
N SER A 1065 -14.28 -5.74 26.48
CA SER A 1065 -12.93 -5.30 26.14
C SER A 1065 -12.36 -4.54 27.34
N ILE A 1066 -11.15 -4.86 27.79
CA ILE A 1066 -10.45 -4.09 28.84
C ILE A 1066 -10.17 -2.61 28.48
N PHE A 1067 -10.47 -2.19 27.24
CA PHE A 1067 -10.49 -0.79 26.82
C PHE A 1067 -11.90 -0.18 26.74
N SER A 1068 -12.95 -0.85 27.22
CA SER A 1068 -14.30 -0.28 27.31
C SER A 1068 -14.45 0.47 28.63
N TYR A 1069 -14.16 1.77 28.60
CA TYR A 1069 -14.77 2.77 29.47
C TYR A 1069 -14.93 4.06 28.68
#